data_AF-A0A4Q0XAW5-F1
#
_entry.id   AF-A0A4Q0XAW5-F1
#
_cell.length_a   1.000
_cell.length_b   1.000
_cell.length_c   1.000
_cell.angle_alpha   90.00
_cell.angle_beta   90.00
_cell.angle_gamma   90.00
#
_symmetry.space_group_name_H-M   'P 1'
#
loop_
_entity.id
_entity.type
_entity.pdbx_description
1 polymer ?
#
loop_
_entity_poly.entity_id
_entity_poly.type
_entity_poly.pdbx_seq_one_letter_code
_entity_poly.pdbx_strand_id
1 'polypeptide(L)'
;MNKQEHYTPSYNSRRAFMQQMALCYMAAHLPLSFVGCADKEKSYVGSGKPPYKIWEEMLMALQTCPDYLDGRMKALVAAKDPEAIFNFVRDEIYLMPTSNKSIGYSGSQFKWGIKGVLRYGMATPREKAELLNQMLSEAGFTSKVMFERTDIGLDEAMSFFFRPIQRKYDLEVSKKQWKQWKKDLKVDADFKSEIPVFDRDLSKSNALAEKLWSFIPDKENLKTATFDFRWDNYRTPTVQFEKDGETFYAHLFDSEIPFGKLKNDGRLNDAEPVKLNDDKVEIKLTYREAIHPDKEMELISGSWNARDLIGSQVHFANLHGLNLEQSSYTPVGSLRIFTPTLAFQDFDATLEVMQERSFIADPFTLEGKKIQLADAEENANAPIIFKTTSPELLKSINAVSLKAIPVNKALVKLEVTPIDSEGKFVEGLQAGDFTFADNEQPTQVLMESNQQAPSILILYDGSFSMPKEYFSENMDRFVENLEKSILSNFPAAYIRKWETSSNLFTWLLKASKTSCDLIIFATDGDNEDVYNEEDFQSYTNGSPAIILNVNNSEAVHIKETFEKMAEVTNGFVLDAKDQAATLEKIANYVNGLEIPPYTFSFYALPVEKHEVVLQIDQKRLTAKAQFLLSIDEDLDVHVGIIGIYLDLLVGKTRVKRVLAGWDPITRRNQKPNNAHFQDVKSLMLGGTTFYFEGEGPTIATSIVDLLKYKLSTRGWGEALLEDDIETAKTEFEKGVYQYHPKAMSLLAPLEDHVTKSSFTFASGMRVGIYKQKLDVEGKKATESFDFLPTSNYESFVRDTGDAFQINLQKTAQLAIREAFLFKNSTYAALSNTPLIERMDAISKDWFKDLDTKNVDYYYWYERLYRGNNNFKVFDPSKVNTAYWEINPQGELYGILRDGTGGGSDEEILEELAQIMMLMRVYIAVIQKMGGVNSIGGTSLAIVAVYGVTLVRLYAIVCETIVLMDARGMNAKIAEALKDFARSVANIIFYSFGGSAFGEMPGLNQLIESIEATSNPYN
;
A
#
# COMPACT_ATOMS: atom_id res chain seq x y z
N MET A 1 -36.86 38.81 -34.66
CA MET A 1 -36.14 39.16 -33.41
C MET A 1 -36.50 38.12 -32.38
N ASN A 2 -35.68 37.06 -32.26
CA ASN A 2 -35.90 35.96 -31.32
C ASN A 2 -35.17 36.23 -30.01
N LYS A 3 -35.90 36.07 -28.91
CA LYS A 3 -35.39 36.08 -27.54
C LYS A 3 -34.49 34.86 -27.33
N GLN A 4 -33.26 35.10 -26.87
CA GLN A 4 -32.42 34.07 -26.26
C GLN A 4 -33.04 33.70 -24.90
N GLU A 5 -33.40 32.43 -24.72
CA GLU A 5 -33.71 31.87 -23.41
C GLU A 5 -32.41 31.76 -22.61
N HIS A 6 -32.38 32.42 -21.45
CA HIS A 6 -31.32 32.23 -20.46
C HIS A 6 -31.44 30.83 -19.86
N TYR A 7 -30.47 29.97 -20.17
CA TYR A 7 -30.30 28.66 -19.52
C TYR A 7 -29.92 28.87 -18.04
N THR A 8 -30.84 28.54 -17.13
CA THR A 8 -30.54 28.48 -15.69
C THR A 8 -29.89 27.13 -15.40
N PRO A 9 -28.67 27.06 -14.84
CA PRO A 9 -28.02 25.78 -14.53
C PRO A 9 -28.84 24.97 -13.52
N SER A 10 -29.10 23.70 -13.83
CA SER A 10 -29.71 22.76 -12.87
C SER A 10 -28.79 22.54 -11.68
N TYR A 11 -29.32 22.78 -10.47
CA TYR A 11 -28.63 22.57 -9.18
C TYR A 11 -28.31 21.09 -8.89
N ASN A 12 -28.87 20.14 -9.66
CA ASN A 12 -28.74 18.70 -9.44
C ASN A 12 -27.89 17.99 -10.53
N SER A 13 -27.17 18.75 -11.36
CA SER A 13 -26.24 18.14 -12.33
C SER A 13 -25.03 17.48 -11.66
N ARG A 14 -24.39 16.49 -12.31
CA ARG A 14 -23.12 15.85 -11.87
C ARG A 14 -22.09 16.86 -11.35
N ARG A 15 -21.85 17.93 -12.11
CA ARG A 15 -20.91 18.99 -11.74
C ARG A 15 -21.35 19.73 -10.49
N ALA A 16 -22.63 20.10 -10.41
CA ALA A 16 -23.17 20.77 -9.23
C ALA A 16 -23.08 19.89 -7.99
N PHE A 17 -23.42 18.60 -8.09
CA PHE A 17 -23.29 17.64 -6.98
C PHE A 17 -21.86 17.51 -6.51
N MET A 18 -20.92 17.24 -7.41
CA MET A 18 -19.52 17.10 -7.06
C MET A 18 -18.98 18.40 -6.44
N GLN A 19 -19.38 19.57 -6.95
CA GLN A 19 -19.02 20.85 -6.35
C GLN A 19 -19.56 20.95 -4.92
N GLN A 20 -20.83 20.60 -4.68
CA GLN A 20 -21.38 20.58 -3.33
C GLN A 20 -20.68 19.56 -2.42
N MET A 21 -20.30 18.38 -2.94
CA MET A 21 -19.54 17.36 -2.22
C MET A 21 -18.14 17.84 -1.84
N ALA A 22 -17.42 18.50 -2.75
CA ALA A 22 -16.10 19.08 -2.47
C ALA A 22 -16.17 20.18 -1.40
N LEU A 23 -17.24 20.99 -1.43
CA LEU A 23 -17.54 21.98 -0.38
C LEU A 23 -17.77 21.28 0.97
N CYS A 24 -18.56 20.20 0.98
CA CYS A 24 -18.85 19.38 2.17
C CYS A 24 -17.62 18.60 2.68
N TYR A 25 -16.74 18.18 1.78
CA TYR A 25 -15.50 17.45 2.05
C TYR A 25 -14.52 18.30 2.87
N MET A 26 -14.35 19.57 2.51
CA MET A 26 -13.46 20.47 3.26
C MET A 26 -14.01 20.84 4.64
N ALA A 27 -15.34 20.91 4.79
CA ALA A 27 -15.94 21.25 6.07
C ALA A 27 -16.01 20.05 7.05
N ALA A 28 -15.95 18.82 6.52
CA ALA A 28 -15.70 17.62 7.33
C ALA A 28 -14.29 17.56 7.98
N HIS A 29 -13.39 18.50 7.64
CA HIS A 29 -12.09 18.68 8.30
C HIS A 29 -12.10 19.78 9.39
N LEU A 30 -13.27 20.36 9.71
CA LEU A 30 -13.43 21.40 10.75
C LEU A 30 -14.08 20.83 12.03
N PRO A 31 -13.70 21.31 13.23
CA PRO A 31 -14.31 20.87 14.48
C PRO A 31 -15.78 21.32 14.60
N LEU A 32 -16.67 20.40 14.92
CA LEU A 32 -18.12 20.59 14.90
C LEU A 32 -18.71 21.00 16.27
N SER A 33 -19.82 21.75 16.25
CA SER A 33 -20.57 22.26 17.41
C SER A 33 -22.07 22.26 17.05
N PHE A 34 -22.92 22.10 18.06
CA PHE A 34 -24.25 21.45 18.08
C PHE A 34 -25.50 22.13 17.43
N VAL A 35 -26.44 21.24 17.01
CA VAL A 35 -27.95 21.22 17.01
C VAL A 35 -28.81 21.95 15.93
N GLY A 36 -29.85 21.22 15.43
CA GLY A 36 -31.18 21.78 15.07
C GLY A 36 -32.12 20.93 14.18
N CYS A 37 -33.36 20.67 14.63
CA CYS A 37 -34.41 19.76 14.09
C CYS A 37 -34.92 19.98 12.65
N ALA A 38 -35.48 18.92 12.05
CA ALA A 38 -36.05 18.86 10.69
C ALA A 38 -37.59 18.70 10.66
N ASP A 39 -38.19 19.15 9.54
CA ASP A 39 -39.63 19.11 9.24
C ASP A 39 -39.88 18.75 7.75
N LYS A 40 -41.08 18.18 7.50
CA LYS A 40 -41.52 17.27 6.40
C LYS A 40 -41.43 17.77 4.93
N GLU A 41 -40.36 17.39 4.23
CA GLU A 41 -40.31 17.07 2.78
C GLU A 41 -39.50 15.78 2.62
N LYS A 42 -39.43 15.12 1.44
CA LYS A 42 -38.50 13.98 1.23
C LYS A 42 -37.10 14.41 1.66
N SER A 43 -36.73 13.98 2.85
CA SER A 43 -35.50 14.33 3.54
C SER A 43 -34.85 13.00 3.85
N TYR A 44 -33.64 12.82 3.36
CA TYR A 44 -32.82 11.72 3.82
C TYR A 44 -32.51 12.03 5.28
N VAL A 45 -32.75 11.05 6.15
CA VAL A 45 -32.54 11.19 7.58
C VAL A 45 -31.49 10.16 7.99
N GLY A 46 -30.27 10.64 8.15
CA GLY A 46 -29.18 9.83 8.68
C GLY A 46 -29.35 9.65 10.18
N SER A 47 -28.73 8.60 10.68
CA SER A 47 -28.60 8.34 12.11
C SER A 47 -27.32 8.99 12.64
N GLY A 48 -27.25 9.20 13.96
CA GLY A 48 -26.04 9.67 14.63
C GLY A 48 -25.75 11.16 14.46
N LYS A 49 -24.46 11.53 14.45
CA LYS A 49 -23.97 12.91 14.49
C LYS A 49 -23.25 13.30 13.19
N PRO A 50 -23.30 14.58 12.77
CA PRO A 50 -22.41 15.08 11.72
C PRO A 50 -20.93 14.85 12.08
N PRO A 51 -20.05 14.50 11.11
CA PRO A 51 -20.34 14.41 9.67
C PRO A 51 -20.96 13.07 9.24
N TYR A 52 -20.93 12.03 10.08
CA TYR A 52 -21.38 10.66 9.76
C TYR A 52 -22.84 10.59 9.32
N LYS A 53 -23.72 11.28 10.06
CA LYS A 53 -25.12 11.45 9.69
C LYS A 53 -25.28 11.96 8.25
N ILE A 54 -24.49 12.96 7.88
CA ILE A 54 -24.59 13.62 6.57
C ILE A 54 -24.05 12.70 5.47
N TRP A 55 -22.96 11.98 5.73
CA TRP A 55 -22.43 10.98 4.81
C TRP A 55 -23.41 9.83 4.57
N GLU A 56 -24.13 9.41 5.60
CA GLU A 56 -25.21 8.42 5.49
C GLU A 56 -26.36 8.97 4.62
N GLU A 57 -26.79 10.21 4.84
CA GLU A 57 -27.82 10.87 4.03
C GLU A 57 -27.40 11.01 2.55
N MET A 58 -26.14 11.35 2.30
CA MET A 58 -25.57 11.43 0.95
C MET A 58 -25.53 10.05 0.28
N LEU A 59 -25.18 9.00 1.04
CA LEU A 59 -25.19 7.63 0.56
C LEU A 59 -26.61 7.19 0.18
N MET A 60 -27.62 7.48 1.02
CA MET A 60 -29.02 7.22 0.70
C MET A 60 -29.49 7.97 -0.55
N ALA A 61 -29.04 9.22 -0.75
CA ALA A 61 -29.35 9.99 -1.95
C ALA A 61 -28.69 9.40 -3.21
N LEU A 62 -27.45 8.93 -3.11
CA LEU A 62 -26.76 8.27 -4.21
C LEU A 62 -27.41 6.95 -4.60
N GLN A 63 -28.04 6.25 -3.65
CA GLN A 63 -28.81 5.04 -3.94
C GLN A 63 -30.00 5.29 -4.88
N THR A 64 -30.52 6.52 -4.95
CA THR A 64 -31.58 6.90 -5.91
C THR A 64 -31.03 7.41 -7.24
N CYS A 65 -29.70 7.52 -7.39
CA CYS A 65 -29.09 8.03 -8.62
C CYS A 65 -29.20 6.99 -9.74
N PRO A 66 -29.67 7.34 -10.95
CA PRO A 66 -29.68 6.41 -12.08
C PRO A 66 -28.28 5.92 -12.50
N ASP A 67 -27.22 6.65 -12.16
CA ASP A 67 -25.83 6.24 -12.42
C ASP A 67 -25.30 5.21 -11.39
N TYR A 68 -26.04 4.95 -10.29
CA TYR A 68 -25.74 3.90 -9.33
C TYR A 68 -26.63 2.67 -9.59
N LEU A 69 -26.13 1.76 -10.43
CA LEU A 69 -26.94 0.69 -11.02
C LEU A 69 -27.42 -0.35 -10.00
N ASP A 70 -26.65 -0.60 -8.93
CA ASP A 70 -27.08 -1.48 -7.83
C ASP A 70 -28.30 -0.91 -7.09
N GLY A 71 -28.30 0.39 -6.77
CA GLY A 71 -29.46 1.05 -6.16
C GLY A 71 -30.65 1.12 -7.13
N ARG A 72 -30.38 1.37 -8.41
CA ARG A 72 -31.39 1.34 -9.48
C ARG A 72 -32.05 -0.03 -9.60
N MET A 73 -31.26 -1.10 -9.57
CA MET A 73 -31.75 -2.49 -9.56
C MET A 73 -32.68 -2.72 -8.36
N LYS A 74 -32.21 -2.42 -7.15
CA LYS A 74 -32.99 -2.61 -5.90
C LYS A 74 -34.32 -1.85 -5.92
N ALA A 75 -34.31 -0.62 -6.42
CA ALA A 75 -35.52 0.19 -6.54
C ALA A 75 -36.54 -0.42 -7.52
N LEU A 76 -36.08 -0.93 -8.67
CA LEU A 76 -36.94 -1.55 -9.68
C LEU A 76 -37.50 -2.90 -9.22
N VAL A 77 -36.69 -3.72 -8.55
CA VAL A 77 -37.12 -4.98 -7.91
C VAL A 77 -38.21 -4.70 -6.87
N ALA A 78 -38.02 -3.69 -6.02
CA ALA A 78 -39.00 -3.30 -5.00
C ALA A 78 -40.31 -2.77 -5.62
N ALA A 79 -40.24 -2.09 -6.77
CA ALA A 79 -41.41 -1.60 -7.50
C ALA A 79 -42.25 -2.72 -8.15
N LYS A 80 -41.67 -3.91 -8.35
CA LYS A 80 -42.31 -5.08 -8.97
C LYS A 80 -42.92 -4.81 -10.35
N ASP A 81 -42.27 -3.96 -11.13
CA ASP A 81 -42.66 -3.64 -12.50
C ASP A 81 -41.74 -4.38 -13.49
N PRO A 82 -42.20 -5.49 -14.11
CA PRO A 82 -41.35 -6.30 -14.98
C PRO A 82 -41.00 -5.57 -16.29
N GLU A 83 -41.82 -4.63 -16.75
CA GLU A 83 -41.51 -3.82 -17.94
C GLU A 83 -40.42 -2.80 -17.63
N ALA A 84 -40.49 -2.14 -16.47
CA ALA A 84 -39.44 -1.22 -16.03
C ALA A 84 -38.11 -1.95 -15.78
N ILE A 85 -38.15 -3.14 -15.16
CA ILE A 85 -36.98 -4.01 -14.99
C ILE A 85 -36.38 -4.39 -16.36
N PHE A 86 -37.20 -4.80 -17.31
CA PHE A 86 -36.77 -5.12 -18.67
C PHE A 86 -36.10 -3.92 -19.37
N ASN A 87 -36.74 -2.76 -19.34
CA ASN A 87 -36.23 -1.54 -19.97
C ASN A 87 -34.88 -1.12 -19.36
N PHE A 88 -34.70 -1.27 -18.04
CA PHE A 88 -33.41 -1.03 -17.39
C PHE A 88 -32.30 -1.93 -17.95
N VAL A 89 -32.50 -3.26 -17.97
CA VAL A 89 -31.47 -4.19 -18.43
C VAL A 89 -31.21 -4.05 -19.94
N ARG A 90 -32.27 -3.86 -20.74
CA ARG A 90 -32.14 -3.68 -22.19
C ARG A 90 -31.42 -2.38 -22.50
N ASP A 91 -31.87 -1.25 -21.95
CA ASP A 91 -31.55 0.09 -22.45
C ASP A 91 -30.52 0.86 -21.62
N GLU A 92 -30.33 0.52 -20.34
CA GLU A 92 -29.37 1.23 -19.46
C GLU A 92 -28.03 0.49 -19.28
N ILE A 93 -27.91 -0.78 -19.73
CA ILE A 93 -26.68 -1.58 -19.68
C ILE A 93 -26.08 -1.74 -21.09
N TYR A 94 -24.78 -1.49 -21.25
CA TYR A 94 -24.09 -1.71 -22.53
C TYR A 94 -23.85 -3.20 -22.78
N LEU A 95 -23.72 -3.59 -24.05
CA LEU A 95 -23.19 -4.90 -24.40
C LEU A 95 -21.66 -4.85 -24.49
N MET A 96 -21.00 -5.88 -23.96
CA MET A 96 -19.58 -6.13 -24.16
C MET A 96 -19.34 -7.57 -24.63
N PRO A 97 -18.29 -7.81 -25.43
CA PRO A 97 -17.95 -9.15 -25.85
C PRO A 97 -17.25 -9.91 -24.72
N THR A 98 -17.36 -11.23 -24.78
CA THR A 98 -16.67 -12.18 -23.88
C THR A 98 -15.18 -12.31 -24.22
N SER A 99 -14.81 -12.02 -25.48
CA SER A 99 -13.43 -12.12 -25.97
C SER A 99 -13.05 -10.90 -26.79
N ASN A 100 -11.76 -10.76 -27.06
CA ASN A 100 -11.22 -9.70 -27.89
C ASN A 100 -11.29 -9.97 -29.41
N LYS A 101 -11.73 -11.15 -29.83
CA LYS A 101 -11.71 -11.54 -31.25
C LYS A 101 -13.09 -11.81 -31.84
N SER A 102 -14.07 -12.09 -30.99
CA SER A 102 -15.44 -12.32 -31.44
C SER A 102 -16.45 -12.06 -30.31
N ILE A 103 -17.69 -11.85 -30.72
CA ILE A 103 -18.85 -11.96 -29.83
C ILE A 103 -19.25 -13.41 -29.53
N GLY A 104 -18.58 -14.40 -30.14
CA GLY A 104 -18.94 -15.81 -30.06
C GLY A 104 -19.06 -16.34 -28.63
N TYR A 105 -19.95 -17.31 -28.42
CA TYR A 105 -20.35 -17.80 -27.08
C TYR A 105 -21.06 -16.78 -26.19
N SER A 106 -21.50 -15.65 -26.78
CA SER A 106 -22.30 -14.60 -26.15
C SER A 106 -23.45 -15.12 -25.28
N GLY A 107 -24.09 -16.22 -25.69
CA GLY A 107 -25.21 -16.80 -24.95
C GLY A 107 -24.87 -17.68 -23.75
N SER A 108 -23.59 -17.96 -23.50
CA SER A 108 -23.19 -19.00 -22.53
C SER A 108 -22.20 -18.52 -21.46
N GLN A 109 -21.49 -17.41 -21.65
CA GLN A 109 -20.35 -17.04 -20.83
C GLN A 109 -20.52 -15.70 -20.10
N PHE A 110 -20.10 -15.69 -18.83
CA PHE A 110 -19.84 -14.47 -18.08
C PHE A 110 -18.42 -13.98 -18.31
N LYS A 111 -18.23 -12.66 -18.21
CA LYS A 111 -16.90 -12.05 -18.20
C LYS A 111 -16.45 -11.81 -16.77
N TRP A 112 -17.24 -11.05 -16.01
CA TRP A 112 -16.93 -10.65 -14.63
C TRP A 112 -18.10 -10.91 -13.65
N GLY A 113 -19.29 -11.25 -14.18
CA GLY A 113 -20.48 -11.53 -13.39
C GLY A 113 -21.30 -10.28 -13.04
N ILE A 114 -22.45 -10.50 -12.41
CA ILE A 114 -23.47 -9.46 -12.17
C ILE A 114 -22.93 -8.29 -11.33
N LYS A 115 -22.03 -8.56 -10.37
CA LYS A 115 -21.34 -7.51 -9.59
C LYS A 115 -20.61 -6.52 -10.52
N GLY A 116 -19.88 -7.03 -11.51
CA GLY A 116 -19.22 -6.20 -12.52
C GLY A 116 -20.23 -5.40 -13.36
N VAL A 117 -21.31 -6.06 -13.80
CA VAL A 117 -22.37 -5.40 -14.58
C VAL A 117 -22.94 -4.17 -13.86
N LEU A 118 -23.26 -4.30 -12.57
CA LEU A 118 -23.82 -3.20 -11.78
C LEU A 118 -22.76 -2.15 -11.39
N ARG A 119 -21.46 -2.52 -11.39
CA ARG A 119 -20.37 -1.59 -11.07
C ARG A 119 -20.03 -0.65 -12.22
N TYR A 120 -19.92 -1.17 -13.44
CA TYR A 120 -19.46 -0.39 -14.61
C TYR A 120 -20.50 -0.30 -15.74
N GLY A 121 -21.60 -1.03 -15.65
CA GLY A 121 -22.74 -0.89 -16.55
C GLY A 121 -22.54 -1.50 -17.93
N MET A 122 -21.72 -2.53 -18.04
CA MET A 122 -21.62 -3.34 -19.26
C MET A 122 -21.79 -4.82 -18.94
N ALA A 123 -22.32 -5.58 -19.88
CA ALA A 123 -22.58 -7.00 -19.70
C ALA A 123 -22.38 -7.77 -21.00
N THR A 124 -21.96 -9.03 -20.90
CA THR A 124 -22.12 -9.98 -22.00
C THR A 124 -23.61 -10.22 -22.27
N PRO A 125 -24.00 -10.71 -23.47
CA PRO A 125 -25.39 -11.06 -23.74
C PRO A 125 -25.98 -12.05 -22.71
N ARG A 126 -25.18 -13.01 -22.23
CA ARG A 126 -25.62 -13.91 -21.15
C ARG A 126 -25.72 -13.20 -19.79
N GLU A 127 -24.78 -12.34 -19.42
CA GLU A 127 -24.86 -11.56 -18.18
C GLU A 127 -26.11 -10.67 -18.13
N LYS A 128 -26.51 -10.06 -19.26
CA LYS A 128 -27.78 -9.32 -19.34
C LYS A 128 -28.99 -10.21 -19.06
N ALA A 129 -29.06 -11.38 -19.68
CA ALA A 129 -30.19 -12.29 -19.47
C ALA A 129 -30.27 -12.80 -18.03
N GLU A 130 -29.13 -13.10 -17.41
CA GLU A 130 -29.09 -13.53 -16.01
C GLU A 130 -29.39 -12.38 -15.05
N LEU A 131 -28.95 -11.14 -15.34
CA LEU A 131 -29.36 -9.95 -14.57
C LEU A 131 -30.89 -9.78 -14.62
N LEU A 132 -31.50 -9.86 -15.80
CA LEU A 132 -32.95 -9.76 -15.94
C LEU A 132 -33.68 -10.88 -15.18
N ASN A 133 -33.20 -12.12 -15.32
CA ASN A 133 -33.74 -13.27 -14.61
C ASN A 133 -33.66 -13.09 -13.09
N GLN A 134 -32.50 -12.66 -12.58
CA GLN A 134 -32.31 -12.39 -11.15
C GLN A 134 -33.29 -11.31 -10.67
N MET A 135 -33.39 -10.18 -11.37
CA MET A 135 -34.28 -9.08 -10.98
C MET A 135 -35.76 -9.49 -11.01
N LEU A 136 -36.21 -10.23 -12.02
CA LEU A 136 -37.60 -10.71 -12.10
C LEU A 136 -37.91 -11.72 -10.99
N SER A 137 -36.99 -12.64 -10.72
CA SER A 137 -37.11 -13.60 -9.63
C SER A 137 -37.19 -12.91 -8.26
N GLU A 138 -36.31 -11.95 -7.99
CA GLU A 138 -36.32 -11.16 -6.75
C GLU A 138 -37.58 -10.29 -6.61
N ALA A 139 -38.15 -9.82 -7.73
CA ALA A 139 -39.42 -9.09 -7.74
C ALA A 139 -40.65 -10.00 -7.51
N GLY A 140 -40.47 -11.33 -7.52
CA GLY A 140 -41.49 -12.33 -7.25
C GLY A 140 -42.13 -12.94 -8.50
N PHE A 141 -41.52 -12.79 -9.68
CA PHE A 141 -41.97 -13.44 -10.91
C PHE A 141 -41.22 -14.76 -11.10
N THR A 142 -41.93 -15.84 -11.44
CA THR A 142 -41.28 -17.08 -11.89
C THR A 142 -40.60 -16.81 -13.22
N SER A 143 -39.26 -16.86 -13.26
CA SER A 143 -38.49 -16.61 -14.48
C SER A 143 -37.38 -17.62 -14.70
N LYS A 144 -36.96 -17.78 -15.96
CA LYS A 144 -35.77 -18.54 -16.36
C LYS A 144 -35.17 -18.02 -17.66
N VAL A 145 -33.85 -18.18 -17.80
CA VAL A 145 -33.15 -17.89 -19.05
C VAL A 145 -33.39 -19.02 -20.07
N MET A 146 -33.70 -18.62 -21.30
CA MET A 146 -33.95 -19.49 -22.45
C MET A 146 -33.11 -19.04 -23.65
N PHE A 147 -33.02 -19.88 -24.67
CA PHE A 147 -32.48 -19.50 -25.97
C PHE A 147 -33.58 -19.32 -27.00
N GLU A 148 -33.58 -18.13 -27.60
CA GLU A 148 -34.35 -17.76 -28.77
C GLU A 148 -33.59 -18.09 -30.04
N ARG A 149 -34.28 -18.63 -31.04
CA ARG A 149 -33.75 -18.76 -32.40
C ARG A 149 -34.03 -17.48 -33.20
N THR A 150 -32.98 -16.80 -33.60
CA THR A 150 -33.06 -15.51 -34.32
C THR A 150 -32.45 -15.60 -35.72
N ASP A 151 -32.49 -14.50 -36.46
CA ASP A 151 -31.90 -14.31 -37.79
C ASP A 151 -31.10 -12.99 -37.85
N ILE A 152 -30.50 -12.60 -36.72
CA ILE A 152 -29.72 -11.37 -36.54
C ILE A 152 -28.53 -11.37 -37.52
N GLY A 153 -28.48 -10.33 -38.35
CA GLY A 153 -27.41 -10.08 -39.31
C GLY A 153 -26.17 -9.43 -38.67
N LEU A 154 -25.08 -9.31 -39.44
CA LEU A 154 -23.83 -8.71 -38.97
C LEU A 154 -23.99 -7.23 -38.62
N ASP A 155 -24.58 -6.43 -39.51
CA ASP A 155 -24.79 -4.98 -39.29
C ASP A 155 -25.71 -4.70 -38.09
N GLU A 156 -26.71 -5.56 -37.92
CA GLU A 156 -27.66 -5.51 -36.80
C GLU A 156 -26.94 -5.83 -35.49
N ALA A 157 -26.16 -6.92 -35.44
CA ALA A 157 -25.34 -7.25 -34.28
C ALA A 157 -24.38 -6.11 -33.91
N MET A 158 -23.67 -5.53 -34.89
CA MET A 158 -22.80 -4.37 -34.67
C MET A 158 -23.57 -3.18 -34.07
N SER A 159 -24.80 -2.93 -34.54
CA SER A 159 -25.63 -1.83 -34.04
C SER A 159 -25.96 -1.96 -32.55
N PHE A 160 -26.10 -3.20 -32.05
CA PHE A 160 -26.36 -3.45 -30.62
C PHE A 160 -25.19 -3.04 -29.73
N PHE A 161 -23.94 -3.24 -30.18
CA PHE A 161 -22.73 -2.86 -29.44
C PHE A 161 -22.39 -1.37 -29.58
N PHE A 162 -22.70 -0.74 -30.72
CA PHE A 162 -22.41 0.68 -30.98
C PHE A 162 -23.54 1.62 -30.53
N ARG A 163 -24.43 1.16 -29.65
CA ARG A 163 -25.53 1.98 -29.14
C ARG A 163 -25.05 2.80 -27.93
N PRO A 164 -24.85 4.13 -28.06
CA PRO A 164 -24.50 4.95 -26.91
C PRO A 164 -25.66 5.01 -25.92
N ILE A 165 -25.37 4.91 -24.62
CA ILE A 165 -26.33 5.05 -23.53
C ILE A 165 -25.97 6.33 -22.78
N GLN A 166 -26.93 7.24 -22.62
CA GLN A 166 -26.74 8.39 -21.75
C GLN A 166 -27.43 8.12 -20.41
N ARG A 167 -26.64 7.75 -19.40
CA ARG A 167 -27.13 7.68 -18.02
C ARG A 167 -27.23 9.08 -17.45
N LYS A 168 -28.42 9.46 -17.00
CA LYS A 168 -28.62 10.74 -16.35
C LYS A 168 -28.04 10.66 -14.93
N TYR A 169 -26.99 11.42 -14.67
CA TYR A 169 -26.58 11.67 -13.29
C TYR A 169 -27.51 12.75 -12.71
N ASP A 170 -28.49 12.30 -11.94
CA ASP A 170 -29.45 13.15 -11.25
C ASP A 170 -29.66 12.62 -9.82
N LEU A 171 -29.85 13.54 -8.88
CA LEU A 171 -30.02 13.22 -7.47
C LEU A 171 -31.29 13.91 -6.98
N GLU A 172 -32.16 13.14 -6.34
CA GLU A 172 -33.39 13.63 -5.73
C GLU A 172 -33.11 14.32 -4.38
N VAL A 173 -32.27 15.37 -4.39
CA VAL A 173 -31.92 16.16 -3.18
C VAL A 173 -32.53 17.56 -3.27
N SER A 174 -33.32 17.93 -2.27
CA SER A 174 -33.96 19.25 -2.23
C SER A 174 -32.94 20.36 -1.91
N LYS A 175 -33.22 21.59 -2.35
CA LYS A 175 -32.39 22.76 -1.98
C LYS A 175 -32.32 22.96 -0.45
N LYS A 176 -33.36 22.56 0.28
CA LYS A 176 -33.41 22.61 1.74
C LYS A 176 -32.42 21.61 2.34
N GLN A 177 -32.40 20.38 1.85
CA GLN A 177 -31.44 19.35 2.28
C GLN A 177 -30.00 19.81 2.01
N TRP A 178 -29.71 20.35 0.82
CA TRP A 178 -28.39 20.92 0.51
C TRP A 178 -27.94 22.01 1.49
N LYS A 179 -28.86 22.92 1.86
CA LYS A 179 -28.58 23.96 2.85
C LYS A 179 -28.34 23.37 4.23
N GLN A 180 -29.08 22.33 4.62
CA GLN A 180 -28.86 21.64 5.89
C GLN A 180 -27.53 20.91 5.91
N TRP A 181 -27.16 20.15 4.86
CA TRP A 181 -25.84 19.50 4.77
C TRP A 181 -24.70 20.50 4.90
N LYS A 182 -24.77 21.64 4.20
CA LYS A 182 -23.77 22.71 4.33
C LYS A 182 -23.69 23.27 5.74
N LYS A 183 -24.84 23.56 6.34
CA LYS A 183 -24.92 24.12 7.69
C LYS A 183 -24.34 23.14 8.71
N ASP A 184 -24.75 21.88 8.66
CA ASP A 184 -24.36 20.85 9.62
C ASP A 184 -22.89 20.45 9.48
N LEU A 185 -22.34 20.54 8.27
CA LEU A 185 -20.91 20.38 8.02
C LEU A 185 -20.09 21.65 8.26
N LYS A 186 -20.74 22.80 8.55
CA LYS A 186 -20.09 24.12 8.69
C LYS A 186 -19.33 24.61 7.45
N VAL A 187 -19.87 24.34 6.27
CA VAL A 187 -19.38 24.92 5.01
C VAL A 187 -19.71 26.41 4.99
N ASP A 188 -18.72 27.28 4.79
CA ASP A 188 -18.94 28.73 4.67
C ASP A 188 -19.85 29.06 3.48
N ALA A 189 -20.78 30.00 3.68
CA ALA A 189 -21.79 30.37 2.69
C ALA A 189 -21.20 31.03 1.44
N ASP A 190 -20.04 31.68 1.58
CA ASP A 190 -19.34 32.37 0.49
C ASP A 190 -18.32 31.49 -0.24
N PHE A 191 -18.12 30.25 0.20
CA PHE A 191 -17.13 29.35 -0.39
C PHE A 191 -17.60 28.84 -1.77
N LYS A 192 -16.92 29.28 -2.83
CA LYS A 192 -17.10 28.81 -4.22
C LYS A 192 -15.92 27.93 -4.62
N SER A 193 -16.11 26.62 -4.59
CA SER A 193 -15.18 25.66 -5.19
C SER A 193 -15.63 25.35 -6.62
N GLU A 194 -14.86 25.79 -7.61
CA GLU A 194 -15.00 25.24 -8.96
C GLU A 194 -14.24 23.91 -9.03
N ILE A 195 -14.92 22.84 -9.45
CA ILE A 195 -14.21 21.60 -9.78
C ILE A 195 -13.43 21.84 -11.07
N PRO A 196 -12.11 21.68 -11.05
CA PRO A 196 -11.29 21.79 -12.24
C PRO A 196 -11.70 20.71 -13.26
N VAL A 197 -11.95 21.13 -14.50
CA VAL A 197 -12.13 20.21 -15.63
C VAL A 197 -10.75 19.96 -16.23
N PHE A 198 -10.24 18.74 -16.08
CA PHE A 198 -8.84 18.44 -16.43
C PHE A 198 -8.60 18.32 -17.95
N ASP A 199 -9.60 17.82 -18.71
CA ASP A 199 -9.54 17.71 -20.17
C ASP A 199 -10.90 17.98 -20.82
N ARG A 200 -11.22 19.26 -21.01
CA ARG A 200 -12.48 19.66 -21.64
C ARG A 200 -12.49 19.22 -23.11
N ASP A 201 -13.59 18.58 -23.52
CA ASP A 201 -13.83 18.09 -24.87
C ASP A 201 -12.75 17.12 -25.39
N LEU A 202 -12.02 16.45 -24.48
CA LEU A 202 -10.91 15.53 -24.75
C LEU A 202 -9.76 16.14 -25.56
N SER A 203 -9.63 17.47 -25.56
CA SER A 203 -8.67 18.21 -26.39
C SER A 203 -7.20 17.83 -26.12
N LYS A 204 -6.80 17.65 -24.85
CA LYS A 204 -5.43 17.26 -24.49
C LYS A 204 -5.17 15.80 -24.84
N SER A 205 -6.12 14.91 -24.57
CA SER A 205 -6.02 13.49 -24.91
C SER A 205 -5.87 13.29 -26.42
N ASN A 206 -6.68 14.00 -27.21
CA ASN A 206 -6.61 13.97 -28.68
C ASN A 206 -5.26 14.50 -29.19
N ALA A 207 -4.80 15.64 -28.67
CA ALA A 207 -3.51 16.21 -29.06
C ALA A 207 -2.33 15.28 -28.73
N LEU A 208 -2.35 14.60 -27.57
CA LEU A 208 -1.34 13.61 -27.20
C LEU A 208 -1.36 12.42 -28.17
N ALA A 209 -2.55 11.87 -28.44
CA ALA A 209 -2.70 10.74 -29.35
C ALA A 209 -2.27 11.07 -30.77
N GLU A 210 -2.62 12.25 -31.30
CA GLU A 210 -2.17 12.74 -32.62
C GLU A 210 -0.64 12.89 -32.68
N LYS A 211 -0.03 13.45 -31.63
CA LYS A 211 1.43 13.57 -31.52
C LYS A 211 2.08 12.18 -31.60
N LEU A 212 1.63 11.22 -30.79
CA LEU A 212 2.20 9.88 -30.74
C LEU A 212 1.92 9.05 -32.00
N TRP A 213 0.74 9.22 -32.59
CA TRP A 213 0.37 8.60 -33.87
C TRP A 213 1.37 8.95 -34.97
N SER A 214 1.94 10.16 -34.97
CA SER A 214 2.96 10.55 -35.95
C SER A 214 4.25 9.73 -35.89
N PHE A 215 4.53 9.08 -34.74
CA PHE A 215 5.72 8.26 -34.52
C PHE A 215 5.49 6.76 -34.74
N ILE A 216 4.26 6.32 -35.03
CA ILE A 216 3.99 4.90 -35.31
C ILE A 216 4.55 4.55 -36.69
N PRO A 217 5.53 3.63 -36.80
CA PRO A 217 6.08 3.20 -38.08
C PRO A 217 5.14 2.23 -38.80
N ASP A 218 5.34 2.05 -40.11
CA ASP A 218 4.68 1.03 -40.93
C ASP A 218 3.16 0.94 -40.70
N LYS A 219 2.48 2.10 -40.72
CA LYS A 219 1.04 2.22 -40.40
C LYS A 219 0.17 1.32 -41.27
N GLU A 220 0.59 1.11 -42.51
CA GLU A 220 -0.04 0.19 -43.47
C GLU A 220 0.03 -1.29 -43.05
N ASN A 221 0.96 -1.66 -42.18
CA ASN A 221 1.15 -3.01 -41.65
C ASN A 221 0.52 -3.21 -40.26
N LEU A 222 -0.05 -2.15 -39.65
CA LEU A 222 -0.82 -2.29 -38.43
C LEU A 222 -1.99 -3.23 -38.70
N LYS A 223 -2.07 -4.30 -37.91
CA LYS A 223 -3.16 -5.27 -38.03
C LYS A 223 -4.46 -4.57 -37.70
N THR A 224 -5.32 -4.38 -38.71
CA THR A 224 -6.73 -4.07 -38.45
C THR A 224 -7.32 -5.29 -37.74
N ALA A 225 -7.73 -5.13 -36.48
CA ALA A 225 -8.36 -6.21 -35.75
C ALA A 225 -9.63 -6.65 -36.49
N THR A 226 -9.61 -7.81 -37.14
CA THR A 226 -10.80 -8.41 -37.72
C THR A 226 -11.61 -9.01 -36.58
N PHE A 227 -12.49 -8.22 -36.00
CA PHE A 227 -13.39 -8.68 -34.97
C PHE A 227 -14.62 -9.34 -35.59
N ASP A 228 -14.96 -10.54 -35.10
CA ASP A 228 -16.07 -11.32 -35.63
C ASP A 228 -17.39 -11.00 -34.90
N PHE A 229 -18.23 -10.21 -35.57
CA PHE A 229 -19.58 -9.83 -35.12
C PHE A 229 -20.67 -10.84 -35.50
N ARG A 230 -20.33 -12.04 -35.99
CA ARG A 230 -21.36 -13.06 -36.29
C ARG A 230 -22.12 -13.45 -35.02
N TRP A 231 -23.43 -13.20 -35.04
CA TRP A 231 -24.32 -13.51 -33.93
C TRP A 231 -24.66 -15.00 -33.87
N ASP A 232 -24.65 -15.59 -32.68
CA ASP A 232 -25.08 -16.97 -32.47
C ASP A 232 -26.61 -17.05 -32.46
N ASN A 233 -27.18 -17.12 -33.66
CA ASN A 233 -28.61 -17.16 -33.90
C ASN A 233 -29.33 -18.43 -33.35
N TYR A 234 -28.59 -19.43 -32.85
CA TYR A 234 -29.18 -20.62 -32.21
C TYR A 234 -29.25 -20.49 -30.69
N ARG A 235 -28.47 -19.57 -30.10
CA ARG A 235 -28.31 -19.40 -28.65
C ARG A 235 -28.41 -17.93 -28.25
N THR A 236 -29.39 -17.21 -28.80
CA THR A 236 -29.70 -15.83 -28.40
C THR A 236 -30.37 -15.84 -27.02
N PRO A 237 -29.77 -15.30 -25.95
CA PRO A 237 -30.39 -15.31 -24.63
C PRO A 237 -31.67 -14.48 -24.59
N THR A 238 -32.71 -15.07 -24.01
CA THR A 238 -33.98 -14.39 -23.70
C THR A 238 -34.43 -14.84 -22.31
N VAL A 239 -35.36 -14.11 -21.69
CA VAL A 239 -35.91 -14.50 -20.38
C VAL A 239 -37.39 -14.81 -20.53
N GLN A 240 -37.78 -16.04 -20.17
CA GLN A 240 -39.16 -16.43 -19.99
C GLN A 240 -39.59 -16.04 -18.58
N PHE A 241 -40.78 -15.45 -18.42
CA PHE A 241 -41.35 -15.17 -17.12
C PHE A 241 -42.87 -15.27 -17.12
N GLU A 242 -43.46 -15.55 -15.95
CA GLU A 242 -44.91 -15.63 -15.77
C GLU A 242 -45.46 -14.36 -15.12
N LYS A 243 -46.55 -13.82 -15.68
CA LYS A 243 -47.28 -12.69 -15.13
C LYS A 243 -48.78 -12.94 -15.29
N ASP A 244 -49.53 -12.81 -14.20
CA ASP A 244 -50.99 -13.01 -14.19
C ASP A 244 -51.46 -14.37 -14.75
N GLY A 245 -50.62 -15.42 -14.63
CA GLY A 245 -50.88 -16.77 -15.14
C GLY A 245 -50.57 -16.97 -16.64
N GLU A 246 -50.07 -15.94 -17.32
CA GLU A 246 -49.62 -15.99 -18.72
C GLU A 246 -48.08 -16.00 -18.81
N THR A 247 -47.55 -16.69 -19.82
CA THR A 247 -46.11 -16.75 -20.10
C THR A 247 -45.72 -15.66 -21.10
N PHE A 248 -44.70 -14.87 -20.73
CA PHE A 248 -44.11 -13.83 -21.55
C PHE A 248 -42.62 -14.12 -21.80
N TYR A 249 -42.06 -13.48 -22.83
CA TYR A 249 -40.65 -13.58 -23.19
C TYR A 249 -40.04 -12.18 -23.38
N ALA A 250 -38.79 -11.99 -22.97
CA ALA A 250 -38.15 -10.68 -22.98
C ALA A 250 -36.86 -10.69 -23.82
N HIS A 251 -36.96 -10.25 -25.08
CA HIS A 251 -35.82 -10.08 -25.98
C HIS A 251 -34.97 -8.85 -25.61
N LEU A 252 -33.67 -9.04 -25.34
CA LEU A 252 -32.81 -8.06 -24.67
C LEU A 252 -31.90 -7.21 -25.57
N PHE A 253 -31.89 -7.43 -26.88
CA PHE A 253 -30.86 -6.87 -27.77
C PHE A 253 -31.42 -5.89 -28.80
N ASP A 254 -32.44 -6.33 -29.53
CA ASP A 254 -33.16 -5.49 -30.48
C ASP A 254 -34.15 -4.57 -29.74
N SER A 255 -33.89 -3.26 -29.80
CA SER A 255 -34.73 -2.24 -29.16
C SER A 255 -36.09 -2.04 -29.83
N GLU A 256 -36.28 -2.52 -31.06
CA GLU A 256 -37.55 -2.43 -31.77
C GLU A 256 -38.55 -3.48 -31.27
N ILE A 257 -38.08 -4.52 -30.58
CA ILE A 257 -38.93 -5.57 -30.03
C ILE A 257 -39.63 -5.09 -28.74
N PRO A 258 -40.97 -5.12 -28.69
CA PRO A 258 -41.72 -4.73 -27.50
C PRO A 258 -41.49 -5.67 -26.31
N PHE A 259 -41.72 -5.16 -25.11
CA PHE A 259 -41.74 -5.97 -23.89
C PHE A 259 -42.73 -7.15 -24.02
N GLY A 260 -42.32 -8.32 -23.52
CA GLY A 260 -43.15 -9.53 -23.52
C GLY A 260 -43.22 -10.26 -24.88
N LYS A 261 -42.39 -9.88 -25.86
CA LYS A 261 -42.31 -10.50 -27.18
C LYS A 261 -40.92 -11.07 -27.49
N LEU A 262 -40.92 -12.11 -28.32
CA LEU A 262 -39.74 -12.62 -29.02
C LEU A 262 -39.53 -11.79 -30.30
N LYS A 263 -38.31 -11.78 -30.82
CA LYS A 263 -38.01 -11.25 -32.15
C LYS A 263 -38.65 -12.12 -33.23
N ASN A 264 -38.54 -13.44 -33.09
CA ASN A 264 -39.10 -14.42 -34.02
C ASN A 264 -40.00 -15.43 -33.30
N ASP A 265 -41.06 -15.92 -33.97
CA ASP A 265 -41.93 -17.01 -33.49
C ASP A 265 -41.25 -18.40 -33.56
N GLY A 266 -39.94 -18.45 -33.34
CA GLY A 266 -39.08 -19.61 -33.52
C GLY A 266 -39.11 -20.61 -32.35
N ARG A 267 -38.36 -21.70 -32.53
CA ARG A 267 -38.18 -22.72 -31.48
C ARG A 267 -37.33 -22.17 -30.33
N LEU A 268 -37.83 -22.31 -29.11
CA LEU A 268 -37.11 -22.03 -27.86
C LEU A 268 -36.41 -23.29 -27.35
N ASN A 269 -35.24 -23.13 -26.73
CA ASN A 269 -34.56 -24.20 -26.01
C ASN A 269 -34.19 -23.72 -24.60
N ASP A 270 -34.12 -24.62 -23.63
CA ASP A 270 -33.58 -24.29 -22.30
C ASP A 270 -32.12 -23.84 -22.42
N ALA A 271 -31.75 -22.82 -21.66
CA ALA A 271 -30.39 -22.33 -21.66
C ALA A 271 -29.45 -23.27 -20.87
N GLU A 272 -28.24 -23.51 -21.37
CA GLU A 272 -27.25 -24.26 -20.60
C GLU A 272 -26.81 -23.47 -19.35
N PRO A 273 -26.22 -24.13 -18.33
CA PRO A 273 -25.63 -23.45 -17.19
C PRO A 273 -24.59 -22.41 -17.62
N VAL A 274 -24.54 -21.31 -16.87
CA VAL A 274 -23.56 -20.24 -17.11
C VAL A 274 -22.14 -20.79 -16.97
N LYS A 275 -21.30 -20.52 -17.97
CA LYS A 275 -19.86 -20.70 -17.86
C LYS A 275 -19.22 -19.45 -17.27
N LEU A 276 -18.65 -19.60 -16.08
CA LEU A 276 -17.99 -18.52 -15.35
C LEU A 276 -16.58 -18.27 -15.88
N ASN A 277 -16.03 -17.09 -15.59
CA ASN A 277 -14.63 -16.80 -15.79
C ASN A 277 -13.81 -17.40 -14.63
N ASP A 278 -12.96 -18.37 -14.97
CA ASP A 278 -12.10 -19.11 -14.05
C ASP A 278 -10.65 -18.57 -14.01
N ASP A 279 -10.39 -17.41 -14.64
CA ASP A 279 -9.10 -16.74 -14.54
C ASP A 279 -8.75 -16.46 -13.07
N LYS A 280 -7.47 -16.63 -12.74
CA LYS A 280 -6.92 -16.33 -11.41
C LYS A 280 -6.09 -15.06 -11.41
N VAL A 281 -6.06 -14.41 -10.26
CA VAL A 281 -5.10 -13.35 -9.95
C VAL A 281 -4.18 -13.88 -8.85
N GLU A 282 -2.88 -13.89 -9.10
CA GLU A 282 -1.86 -14.25 -8.12
C GLU A 282 -0.96 -13.05 -7.88
N ILE A 283 -0.87 -12.62 -6.63
CA ILE A 283 0.07 -11.59 -6.18
C ILE A 283 1.15 -12.30 -5.40
N LYS A 284 2.39 -12.23 -5.87
CA LYS A 284 3.56 -12.70 -5.12
C LYS A 284 4.52 -11.54 -4.93
N LEU A 285 4.81 -11.23 -3.67
CA LEU A 285 5.84 -10.29 -3.29
C LEU A 285 7.09 -11.05 -2.88
N THR A 286 8.22 -10.60 -3.42
CA THR A 286 9.53 -11.19 -3.15
C THR A 286 10.51 -10.11 -2.71
N TYR A 287 11.61 -10.53 -2.13
CA TYR A 287 12.67 -9.64 -1.68
C TYR A 287 14.05 -10.21 -1.97
N ARG A 288 15.05 -9.33 -1.97
CA ARG A 288 16.47 -9.66 -2.05
C ARG A 288 17.20 -9.03 -0.88
N GLU A 289 18.18 -9.74 -0.36
CA GLU A 289 19.04 -9.28 0.73
C GLU A 289 20.40 -8.85 0.19
N ALA A 290 21.04 -7.90 0.87
CA ALA A 290 22.41 -7.48 0.57
C ALA A 290 23.43 -8.62 0.63
N ILE A 291 23.20 -9.62 1.48
CA ILE A 291 24.10 -10.77 1.62
C ILE A 291 23.99 -11.73 0.43
N HIS A 292 22.81 -11.84 -0.17
CA HIS A 292 22.52 -12.71 -1.31
C HIS A 292 21.76 -11.92 -2.39
N PRO A 293 22.38 -10.88 -2.98
CA PRO A 293 21.67 -9.97 -3.88
C PRO A 293 21.15 -10.67 -5.13
N ASP A 294 21.75 -11.79 -5.52
CA ASP A 294 21.33 -12.59 -6.68
C ASP A 294 20.17 -13.55 -6.37
N LYS A 295 19.84 -13.78 -5.10
CA LYS A 295 18.80 -14.71 -4.66
C LYS A 295 17.52 -13.97 -4.28
N GLU A 296 16.45 -14.27 -5.00
CA GLU A 296 15.11 -13.74 -4.72
C GLU A 296 14.34 -14.71 -3.83
N MET A 297 13.74 -14.18 -2.75
CA MET A 297 13.05 -14.94 -1.72
C MET A 297 11.61 -14.48 -1.59
N GLU A 298 10.69 -15.39 -1.27
CA GLU A 298 9.28 -15.05 -1.09
C GLU A 298 9.05 -14.31 0.23
N LEU A 299 8.32 -13.19 0.14
CA LEU A 299 7.83 -12.42 1.29
C LEU A 299 6.41 -12.86 1.66
N ILE A 300 5.50 -12.80 0.70
CA ILE A 300 4.10 -13.18 0.85
C ILE A 300 3.48 -13.46 -0.52
N SER A 301 2.52 -14.37 -0.59
CA SER A 301 1.74 -14.62 -1.78
C SER A 301 0.25 -14.84 -1.48
N GLY A 302 -0.61 -14.55 -2.45
CA GLY A 302 -2.05 -14.76 -2.38
C GLY A 302 -2.65 -15.02 -3.76
N SER A 303 -3.76 -15.77 -3.81
CA SER A 303 -4.43 -16.16 -5.05
C SER A 303 -5.94 -16.03 -4.91
N TRP A 304 -6.59 -15.41 -5.90
CA TRP A 304 -8.04 -15.21 -5.94
C TRP A 304 -8.59 -15.52 -7.34
N ASN A 305 -9.88 -15.83 -7.44
CA ASN A 305 -10.53 -15.81 -8.76
C ASN A 305 -10.70 -14.37 -9.22
N ALA A 306 -10.51 -14.12 -10.51
CA ALA A 306 -10.57 -12.78 -11.07
C ALA A 306 -11.96 -12.13 -10.86
N ARG A 307 -13.04 -12.90 -11.03
CA ARG A 307 -14.43 -12.44 -10.78
C ARG A 307 -14.69 -12.00 -9.34
N ASP A 308 -13.96 -12.55 -8.37
CA ASP A 308 -14.09 -12.24 -6.95
C ASP A 308 -13.41 -10.91 -6.57
N LEU A 309 -12.49 -10.43 -7.41
CA LEU A 309 -11.72 -9.20 -7.17
C LEU A 309 -12.35 -7.95 -7.79
N ILE A 310 -13.31 -8.09 -8.71
CA ILE A 310 -13.89 -6.93 -9.41
C ILE A 310 -14.58 -5.99 -8.42
N GLY A 311 -14.09 -4.75 -8.36
CA GLY A 311 -14.53 -3.72 -7.42
C GLY A 311 -14.04 -3.90 -6.00
N SER A 312 -13.14 -4.85 -5.78
CA SER A 312 -12.43 -5.07 -4.53
C SER A 312 -10.99 -4.57 -4.65
N GLN A 313 -10.29 -4.55 -3.53
CA GLN A 313 -8.89 -4.14 -3.46
C GLN A 313 -8.10 -5.06 -2.54
N VAL A 314 -6.81 -5.17 -2.80
CA VAL A 314 -5.88 -5.91 -1.94
C VAL A 314 -4.82 -4.94 -1.43
N HIS A 315 -4.56 -4.95 -0.13
CA HIS A 315 -3.55 -4.09 0.49
C HIS A 315 -2.35 -4.92 0.90
N PHE A 316 -1.19 -4.57 0.37
CA PHE A 316 0.07 -4.93 0.97
C PHE A 316 0.46 -3.88 2.01
N ALA A 317 0.48 -4.30 3.27
CA ALA A 317 0.94 -3.51 4.40
C ALA A 317 1.58 -4.44 5.45
N ASN A 318 2.25 -3.85 6.45
CA ASN A 318 2.85 -4.61 7.53
C ASN A 318 2.15 -4.33 8.85
N LEU A 319 1.90 -5.37 9.64
CA LEU A 319 1.57 -5.21 11.05
C LEU A 319 2.87 -5.09 11.87
N HIS A 320 2.86 -4.26 12.91
CA HIS A 320 4.05 -3.94 13.71
C HIS A 320 4.06 -4.57 15.11
N GLY A 321 3.01 -5.33 15.45
CA GLY A 321 2.87 -5.98 16.75
C GLY A 321 2.66 -5.02 17.93
N LEU A 322 2.39 -3.74 17.66
CA LEU A 322 2.12 -2.72 18.66
C LEU A 322 0.61 -2.60 18.90
N ASN A 323 0.22 -2.49 20.17
CA ASN A 323 -1.12 -2.03 20.51
C ASN A 323 -1.24 -0.49 20.39
N LEU A 324 -2.45 0.03 20.56
CA LEU A 324 -2.74 1.47 20.43
C LEU A 324 -1.86 2.35 21.33
N GLU A 325 -1.68 1.92 22.58
CA GLU A 325 -0.91 2.64 23.59
C GLU A 325 0.57 2.71 23.18
N GLN A 326 1.15 1.55 22.85
CA GLN A 326 2.53 1.43 22.40
C GLN A 326 2.80 2.21 21.11
N SER A 327 1.87 2.18 20.16
CA SER A 327 2.00 2.90 18.89
C SER A 327 2.07 4.42 19.06
N SER A 328 1.52 4.97 20.14
CA SER A 328 1.44 6.42 20.37
C SER A 328 2.75 7.08 20.79
N TYR A 329 3.64 6.32 21.45
CA TYR A 329 4.92 6.82 21.96
C TYR A 329 6.12 6.12 21.34
N THR A 330 5.92 5.05 20.55
CA THR A 330 6.99 4.40 19.80
C THR A 330 7.27 5.21 18.52
N PRO A 331 8.48 5.76 18.34
CA PRO A 331 8.82 6.45 17.10
C PRO A 331 8.72 5.50 15.89
N VAL A 332 8.07 5.92 14.82
CA VAL A 332 7.89 5.10 13.59
C VAL A 332 9.24 4.59 13.05
N GLY A 333 10.31 5.39 13.15
CA GLY A 333 11.65 4.99 12.73
C GLY A 333 12.30 3.88 13.57
N SER A 334 11.76 3.60 14.77
CA SER A 334 12.25 2.54 15.68
C SER A 334 11.54 1.20 15.50
N LEU A 335 10.53 1.13 14.63
CA LEU A 335 9.81 -0.11 14.33
C LEU A 335 10.75 -1.16 13.76
N ARG A 336 10.73 -2.34 14.36
CA ARG A 336 11.63 -3.45 13.99
C ARG A 336 10.91 -4.68 13.44
N ILE A 337 9.65 -4.86 13.81
CA ILE A 337 8.84 -6.00 13.39
C ILE A 337 7.92 -5.58 12.25
N PHE A 338 7.97 -6.35 11.17
CA PHE A 338 7.10 -6.19 10.02
C PHE A 338 6.44 -7.54 9.74
N THR A 339 5.12 -7.60 9.84
CA THR A 339 4.34 -8.80 9.51
C THR A 339 3.63 -8.54 8.19
N PRO A 340 4.11 -9.09 7.05
CA PRO A 340 3.50 -8.87 5.75
C PRO A 340 2.06 -9.33 5.73
N THR A 341 1.19 -8.52 5.15
CA THR A 341 -0.21 -8.87 4.92
C THR A 341 -0.61 -8.59 3.49
N LEU A 342 -1.48 -9.42 2.92
CA LEU A 342 -2.28 -9.12 1.75
C LEU A 342 -3.74 -9.09 2.22
N ALA A 343 -4.20 -7.92 2.65
CA ALA A 343 -5.55 -7.73 3.17
C ALA A 343 -6.53 -7.50 2.01
N PHE A 344 -7.46 -8.45 1.80
CA PHE A 344 -8.55 -8.30 0.85
C PHE A 344 -9.65 -7.42 1.45
N GLN A 345 -10.05 -6.39 0.73
CA GLN A 345 -11.13 -5.49 1.13
C GLN A 345 -12.18 -5.38 0.02
N ASP A 346 -13.43 -5.58 0.41
CA ASP A 346 -14.61 -5.38 -0.42
C ASP A 346 -15.66 -4.66 0.43
N PHE A 347 -16.13 -3.50 -0.04
CA PHE A 347 -17.03 -2.64 0.71
C PHE A 347 -18.42 -3.23 0.94
N ASP A 348 -18.76 -4.33 0.23
CA ASP A 348 -20.03 -5.03 0.34
C ASP A 348 -19.90 -6.44 0.96
N ALA A 349 -18.69 -6.89 1.26
CA ALA A 349 -18.45 -8.20 1.87
C ALA A 349 -18.56 -8.18 3.41
N THR A 350 -18.80 -9.35 4.00
CA THR A 350 -18.73 -9.50 5.46
C THR A 350 -17.28 -9.59 5.93
N LEU A 351 -17.06 -9.37 7.23
CA LEU A 351 -15.73 -9.47 7.83
C LEU A 351 -15.13 -10.87 7.66
N GLU A 352 -15.96 -11.91 7.80
CA GLU A 352 -15.53 -13.30 7.66
C GLU A 352 -15.00 -13.57 6.24
N VAL A 353 -15.72 -13.11 5.21
CA VAL A 353 -15.29 -13.26 3.81
C VAL A 353 -13.98 -12.50 3.56
N MET A 354 -13.82 -11.31 4.14
CA MET A 354 -12.58 -10.54 4.00
C MET A 354 -11.40 -11.22 4.69
N GLN A 355 -11.61 -11.81 5.87
CA GLN A 355 -10.59 -12.54 6.61
C GLN A 355 -10.19 -13.83 5.88
N GLU A 356 -11.14 -14.64 5.43
CA GLU A 356 -10.89 -15.88 4.68
C GLU A 356 -10.13 -15.66 3.37
N ARG A 357 -10.21 -14.44 2.81
CA ARG A 357 -9.55 -14.04 1.55
C ARG A 357 -8.31 -13.19 1.76
N SER A 358 -7.89 -12.97 3.00
CA SER A 358 -6.68 -12.25 3.36
C SER A 358 -5.54 -13.19 3.73
N PHE A 359 -4.29 -12.76 3.55
CA PHE A 359 -3.11 -13.56 3.84
C PHE A 359 -2.18 -12.80 4.79
N ILE A 360 -1.58 -13.52 5.73
CA ILE A 360 -0.60 -13.01 6.69
C ILE A 360 0.61 -13.94 6.62
N ALA A 361 1.80 -13.37 6.44
CA ALA A 361 3.05 -14.13 6.44
C ALA A 361 3.76 -14.02 7.80
N ASP A 362 4.82 -14.80 7.98
CA ASP A 362 5.64 -14.75 9.18
C ASP A 362 6.23 -13.33 9.39
N PRO A 363 6.29 -12.84 10.64
CA PRO A 363 6.96 -11.60 10.95
C PRO A 363 8.45 -11.68 10.62
N PHE A 364 9.02 -10.56 10.18
CA PHE A 364 10.43 -10.44 9.87
C PHE A 364 10.97 -9.06 10.29
N THR A 365 12.29 -8.93 10.24
CA THR A 365 13.02 -7.67 10.48
C THR A 365 13.65 -7.18 9.18
N LEU A 366 13.94 -5.88 9.05
CA LEU A 366 14.55 -5.33 7.82
C LEU A 366 15.95 -5.87 7.54
N GLU A 367 16.60 -6.50 8.52
CA GLU A 367 17.85 -7.27 8.35
C GLU A 367 17.66 -8.58 7.57
N GLY A 368 16.42 -9.00 7.30
CA GLY A 368 16.10 -10.29 6.67
C GLY A 368 15.88 -11.44 7.67
N LYS A 369 15.92 -11.17 8.98
CA LYS A 369 15.64 -12.21 9.99
C LYS A 369 14.14 -12.49 10.05
N LYS A 370 13.74 -13.72 9.70
CA LYS A 370 12.40 -14.25 9.99
C LYS A 370 12.26 -14.54 11.48
N ILE A 371 11.15 -14.11 12.07
CA ILE A 371 10.80 -14.37 13.46
C ILE A 371 9.90 -15.61 13.46
N GLN A 372 10.47 -16.74 13.88
CA GLN A 372 9.71 -17.98 14.05
C GLN A 372 8.89 -17.88 15.34
N LEU A 373 7.57 -17.87 15.20
CA LEU A 373 6.65 -18.00 16.32
C LEU A 373 6.42 -19.51 16.54
N ALA A 374 6.78 -20.01 17.72
CA ALA A 374 6.44 -21.38 18.08
C ALA A 374 4.92 -21.47 18.34
N ASP A 375 4.26 -22.48 17.77
CA ASP A 375 2.91 -22.85 18.20
C ASP A 375 2.96 -23.20 19.70
N ALA A 376 2.00 -22.67 20.46
CA ALA A 376 1.98 -22.66 21.93
C ALA A 376 2.11 -24.06 22.60
N GLU A 377 2.02 -25.15 21.82
CA GLU A 377 2.07 -26.52 22.34
C GLU A 377 3.20 -27.40 21.75
N GLU A 378 3.94 -27.02 20.71
CA GLU A 378 4.78 -28.00 19.97
C GLU A 378 6.30 -27.76 19.90
N ASN A 379 6.87 -26.64 20.38
CA ASN A 379 8.31 -26.40 20.18
C ASN A 379 9.08 -25.94 21.44
N ALA A 380 9.42 -26.89 22.32
CA ALA A 380 10.29 -26.66 23.49
C ALA A 380 11.72 -26.21 23.11
N ASN A 381 12.10 -26.35 21.83
CA ASN A 381 13.42 -26.02 21.30
C ASN A 381 13.45 -24.67 20.55
N ALA A 382 12.40 -23.85 20.63
CA ALA A 382 12.43 -22.51 20.01
C ALA A 382 13.19 -21.51 20.89
N PRO A 383 13.99 -20.57 20.34
CA PRO A 383 14.69 -19.55 21.13
C PRO A 383 13.78 -18.71 22.05
N ILE A 384 12.49 -18.63 21.71
CA ILE A 384 11.45 -17.95 22.48
C ILE A 384 10.39 -18.98 22.90
N ILE A 385 10.17 -19.09 24.21
CA ILE A 385 9.10 -19.90 24.80
C ILE A 385 8.01 -18.96 25.35
N PHE A 386 6.81 -19.04 24.79
CA PHE A 386 5.65 -18.30 25.28
C PHE A 386 5.04 -18.99 26.51
N LYS A 387 5.14 -18.36 27.68
CA LYS A 387 4.49 -18.80 28.92
C LYS A 387 3.89 -17.59 29.63
N THR A 388 2.80 -17.77 30.37
CA THR A 388 2.31 -16.71 31.25
C THR A 388 3.26 -16.54 32.42
N THR A 389 3.85 -15.34 32.56
CA THR A 389 4.69 -15.02 33.72
C THR A 389 3.83 -14.97 34.98
N SER A 390 4.28 -15.63 36.06
CA SER A 390 3.63 -15.54 37.36
C SER A 390 4.15 -14.32 38.15
N PRO A 391 3.29 -13.57 38.87
CA PRO A 391 3.74 -12.49 39.75
C PRO A 391 4.76 -12.94 40.81
N GLU A 392 4.71 -14.20 41.22
CA GLU A 392 5.66 -14.82 42.15
C GLU A 392 7.06 -14.95 41.53
N LEU A 393 7.15 -15.29 40.24
CA LEU A 393 8.42 -15.37 39.51
C LEU A 393 9.09 -14.01 39.42
N LEU A 394 8.35 -12.94 39.10
CA LEU A 394 8.88 -11.57 39.10
C LEU A 394 9.46 -11.16 40.45
N LYS A 395 8.78 -11.52 41.54
CA LYS A 395 9.22 -11.24 42.92
C LYS A 395 10.47 -12.02 43.34
N SER A 396 10.76 -13.15 42.68
CA SER A 396 11.97 -13.94 42.96
C SER A 396 13.26 -13.27 42.49
N ILE A 397 13.16 -12.33 41.54
CA ILE A 397 14.32 -11.60 41.01
C ILE A 397 14.86 -10.64 42.07
N ASN A 398 16.13 -10.81 42.43
CA ASN A 398 16.84 -10.01 43.41
C ASN A 398 17.68 -8.90 42.75
N ALA A 399 18.31 -9.19 41.62
CA ALA A 399 19.10 -8.23 40.85
C ALA A 399 19.00 -8.48 39.35
N VAL A 400 19.32 -7.46 38.55
CA VAL A 400 19.35 -7.55 37.08
C VAL A 400 20.57 -6.79 36.56
N SER A 401 21.28 -7.36 35.58
CA SER A 401 22.30 -6.67 34.82
C SER A 401 21.87 -6.46 33.38
N LEU A 402 22.33 -5.36 32.79
CA LEU A 402 22.09 -4.97 31.40
C LEU A 402 23.42 -4.64 30.74
N LYS A 403 23.66 -5.21 29.57
CA LYS A 403 24.77 -4.84 28.68
C LYS A 403 24.22 -4.47 27.32
N ALA A 404 24.68 -3.35 26.76
CA ALA A 404 24.28 -2.87 25.45
C ALA A 404 25.47 -2.93 24.49
N ILE A 405 25.27 -3.53 23.32
CA ILE A 405 26.30 -3.80 22.32
C ILE A 405 25.83 -3.19 20.99
N PRO A 406 26.48 -2.10 20.49
CA PRO A 406 26.16 -1.54 19.20
C PRO A 406 26.62 -2.49 18.09
N VAL A 407 25.68 -2.99 17.27
CA VAL A 407 25.95 -3.96 16.20
C VAL A 407 26.22 -3.26 14.88
N ASN A 408 25.42 -2.24 14.54
CA ASN A 408 25.62 -1.39 13.36
C ASN A 408 25.09 0.03 13.63
N LYS A 409 24.99 0.88 12.58
CA LYS A 409 24.63 2.30 12.67
C LYS A 409 23.38 2.60 13.50
N ALA A 410 22.41 1.69 13.58
CA ALA A 410 21.22 1.88 14.40
C ALA A 410 20.90 0.67 15.29
N LEU A 411 21.33 -0.54 14.92
CA LEU A 411 20.97 -1.74 15.64
C LEU A 411 21.83 -1.94 16.90
N VAL A 412 21.17 -2.12 18.03
CA VAL A 412 21.81 -2.39 19.32
C VAL A 412 21.26 -3.69 19.89
N LYS A 413 22.15 -4.59 20.32
CA LYS A 413 21.82 -5.82 21.06
C LYS A 413 21.88 -5.54 22.56
N LEU A 414 20.91 -6.04 23.29
CA LEU A 414 20.83 -5.98 24.75
C LEU A 414 20.93 -7.38 25.31
N GLU A 415 21.85 -7.56 26.26
CA GLU A 415 22.00 -8.79 27.04
C GLU A 415 21.46 -8.51 28.45
N VAL A 416 20.50 -9.32 28.89
CA VAL A 416 19.81 -9.12 30.16
C VAL A 416 19.93 -10.38 31.01
N THR A 417 20.32 -10.19 32.26
CA THR A 417 20.58 -11.30 33.19
C THR A 417 19.88 -11.03 34.53
N PRO A 418 18.63 -11.51 34.71
CA PRO A 418 17.96 -11.48 35.99
C PRO A 418 18.45 -12.64 36.86
N ILE A 419 18.79 -12.35 38.12
CA ILE A 419 19.26 -13.34 39.10
C ILE A 419 18.43 -13.32 40.38
N ASP A 420 18.27 -14.49 40.98
CA ASP A 420 17.63 -14.66 42.29
C ASP A 420 18.58 -14.34 43.45
N SER A 421 18.13 -14.58 44.69
CA SER A 421 18.96 -14.37 45.89
C SER A 421 20.12 -15.38 46.03
N GLU A 422 20.09 -16.50 45.31
CA GLU A 422 21.17 -17.51 45.28
C GLU A 422 22.17 -17.24 44.14
N GLY A 423 21.92 -16.25 43.29
CA GLY A 423 22.74 -15.91 42.13
C GLY A 423 22.45 -16.79 40.90
N LYS A 424 21.36 -17.55 40.89
CA LYS A 424 20.93 -18.34 39.71
C LYS A 424 20.10 -17.49 38.76
N PHE A 425 20.16 -17.82 37.47
CA PHE A 425 19.34 -17.18 36.45
C PHE A 425 17.85 -17.47 36.68
N VAL A 426 17.04 -16.41 36.59
CA VAL A 426 15.58 -16.53 36.63
C VAL A 426 15.07 -16.60 35.19
N GLU A 427 14.68 -17.79 34.75
CA GLU A 427 14.16 -18.04 33.41
C GLU A 427 12.62 -17.97 33.34
N GLY A 428 12.04 -17.94 32.13
CA GLY A 428 10.59 -17.99 31.90
C GLY A 428 9.86 -16.63 31.86
N LEU A 429 10.56 -15.52 32.07
CA LEU A 429 10.05 -14.17 31.82
C LEU A 429 9.72 -13.96 30.33
N GLN A 430 8.78 -13.06 30.07
CA GLN A 430 8.30 -12.68 28.75
C GLN A 430 8.70 -11.25 28.42
N ALA A 431 8.64 -10.87 27.14
CA ALA A 431 9.01 -9.53 26.68
C ALA A 431 8.28 -8.41 27.45
N GLY A 432 7.02 -8.62 27.83
CA GLY A 432 6.21 -7.64 28.59
C GLY A 432 6.64 -7.43 30.04
N ASP A 433 7.50 -8.28 30.59
CA ASP A 433 8.04 -8.11 31.95
C ASP A 433 9.18 -7.08 32.02
N PHE A 434 9.69 -6.68 30.85
CA PHE A 434 10.79 -5.74 30.70
C PHE A 434 10.29 -4.44 30.07
N THR A 435 10.70 -3.31 30.64
CA THR A 435 10.48 -1.99 30.05
C THR A 435 11.82 -1.34 29.75
N PHE A 436 12.00 -0.85 28.53
CA PHE A 436 13.23 -0.21 28.08
C PHE A 436 12.99 1.25 27.70
N ALA A 437 13.95 2.10 28.05
CA ALA A 437 14.03 3.47 27.57
C ALA A 437 15.46 3.77 27.09
N ASP A 438 15.59 4.42 25.95
CA ASP A 438 16.85 4.93 25.40
C ASP A 438 16.81 6.46 25.45
N ASN A 439 17.74 7.09 26.18
CA ASN A 439 17.78 8.54 26.38
C ASN A 439 16.41 9.11 26.84
N GLU A 440 15.81 8.47 27.84
CA GLU A 440 14.50 8.79 28.42
C GLU A 440 13.29 8.56 27.49
N GLN A 441 13.49 8.12 26.25
CA GLN A 441 12.42 7.76 25.32
C GLN A 441 12.09 6.26 25.42
N PRO A 442 10.82 5.86 25.61
CA PRO A 442 10.43 4.46 25.50
C PRO A 442 10.85 3.89 24.15
N THR A 443 11.42 2.69 24.16
CA THR A 443 11.93 2.05 22.93
C THR A 443 11.30 0.67 22.75
N GLN A 444 10.90 0.35 21.52
CA GLN A 444 10.48 -1.00 21.18
C GLN A 444 11.72 -1.88 21.05
N VAL A 445 11.79 -2.91 21.90
CA VAL A 445 12.79 -3.97 21.77
C VAL A 445 12.15 -5.22 21.19
N LEU A 446 12.88 -5.93 20.34
CA LEU A 446 12.54 -7.31 19.95
C LEU A 446 13.28 -8.26 20.88
N MET A 447 12.54 -9.14 21.55
CA MET A 447 13.13 -10.27 22.25
C MET A 447 13.60 -11.29 21.22
N GLU A 448 14.90 -11.59 21.23
CA GLU A 448 15.54 -12.54 20.32
C GLU A 448 15.63 -13.93 20.97
N SER A 449 15.75 -13.99 22.30
CA SER A 449 15.64 -15.22 23.08
C SER A 449 15.25 -14.95 24.54
N ASN A 450 14.57 -15.90 25.18
CA ASN A 450 14.22 -15.91 26.61
C ASN A 450 14.69 -17.16 27.37
N GLN A 451 15.67 -17.85 26.80
CA GLN A 451 16.41 -18.95 27.42
C GLN A 451 17.87 -18.92 26.96
N GLN A 452 18.73 -19.76 27.54
CA GLN A 452 20.12 -19.87 27.12
C GLN A 452 20.23 -20.55 25.74
N ALA A 453 20.17 -19.75 24.68
CA ALA A 453 20.17 -20.19 23.29
C ALA A 453 21.26 -19.44 22.49
N PRO A 454 22.44 -20.06 22.25
CA PRO A 454 23.49 -19.41 21.47
C PRO A 454 23.06 -19.25 20.01
N SER A 455 23.35 -18.08 19.44
CA SER A 455 23.17 -17.75 18.03
C SER A 455 24.51 -17.87 17.31
N ILE A 456 24.65 -18.82 16.38
CA ILE A 456 25.93 -19.15 15.74
C ILE A 456 25.81 -18.95 14.23
N LEU A 457 26.79 -18.27 13.63
CA LEU A 457 26.89 -18.10 12.19
C LEU A 457 28.09 -18.88 11.65
N ILE A 458 27.82 -19.86 10.79
CA ILE A 458 28.83 -20.67 10.13
C ILE A 458 29.04 -20.14 8.71
N LEU A 459 30.22 -19.65 8.41
CA LEU A 459 30.67 -19.31 7.07
C LEU A 459 31.56 -20.43 6.54
N TYR A 460 31.44 -20.72 5.26
CA TYR A 460 32.38 -21.61 4.59
C TYR A 460 32.72 -21.10 3.19
N ASP A 461 33.99 -21.21 2.81
CA ASP A 461 34.42 -20.94 1.44
C ASP A 461 33.91 -22.06 0.51
N GLY A 462 33.22 -21.67 -0.56
CA GLY A 462 32.73 -22.56 -1.61
C GLY A 462 33.68 -22.67 -2.81
N SER A 463 34.87 -22.05 -2.74
CA SER A 463 35.87 -22.05 -3.80
C SER A 463 36.36 -23.47 -4.14
N PHE A 464 36.82 -23.65 -5.38
CA PHE A 464 37.32 -24.94 -5.85
C PHE A 464 38.67 -25.35 -5.24
N SER A 465 39.35 -24.45 -4.51
CA SER A 465 40.62 -24.74 -3.81
C SER A 465 40.41 -25.47 -2.48
N MET A 466 39.20 -25.42 -1.93
CA MET A 466 38.85 -26.09 -0.68
C MET A 466 39.11 -27.61 -0.74
N PRO A 467 39.65 -28.20 0.35
CA PRO A 467 39.91 -29.63 0.39
C PRO A 467 38.61 -30.44 0.28
N LYS A 468 38.71 -31.65 -0.28
CA LYS A 468 37.56 -32.50 -0.59
C LYS A 468 36.65 -32.74 0.62
N GLU A 469 37.23 -32.84 1.81
CA GLU A 469 36.57 -33.06 3.09
C GLU A 469 35.67 -31.88 3.50
N TYR A 470 35.94 -30.68 2.98
CA TYR A 470 35.27 -29.41 3.28
C TYR A 470 34.69 -28.76 2.01
N PHE A 471 34.33 -29.57 1.00
CA PHE A 471 33.76 -29.09 -0.25
C PHE A 471 32.42 -29.77 -0.56
N SER A 472 31.45 -29.00 -1.05
CA SER A 472 30.12 -29.48 -1.47
C SER A 472 29.44 -30.35 -0.40
N GLU A 473 28.89 -31.52 -0.75
CA GLU A 473 28.15 -32.42 0.16
C GLU A 473 28.93 -32.81 1.44
N ASN A 474 30.27 -32.80 1.41
CA ASN A 474 31.08 -33.10 2.60
C ASN A 474 31.10 -31.93 3.58
N MET A 475 31.09 -30.68 3.09
CA MET A 475 30.91 -29.50 3.94
C MET A 475 29.53 -29.51 4.58
N ASP A 476 28.47 -29.79 3.80
CA ASP A 476 27.11 -29.90 4.35
C ASP A 476 27.04 -30.95 5.48
N ARG A 477 27.68 -32.11 5.30
CA ARG A 477 27.76 -33.14 6.35
C ARG A 477 28.53 -32.68 7.58
N PHE A 478 29.64 -31.95 7.41
CA PHE A 478 30.39 -31.38 8.53
C PHE A 478 29.53 -30.39 9.31
N VAL A 479 28.83 -29.48 8.61
CA VAL A 479 27.92 -28.49 9.21
C VAL A 479 26.77 -29.18 9.94
N GLU A 480 26.14 -30.19 9.34
CA GLU A 480 25.05 -30.97 9.99
C GLU A 480 25.53 -31.69 11.27
N ASN A 481 26.75 -32.24 11.26
CA ASN A 481 27.31 -32.89 12.44
C ASN A 481 27.64 -31.87 13.54
N LEU A 482 28.16 -30.71 13.18
CA LEU A 482 28.41 -29.61 14.11
C LEU A 482 27.10 -29.11 14.73
N GLU A 483 26.08 -28.90 13.89
CA GLU A 483 24.75 -28.51 14.31
C GLU A 483 24.17 -29.51 15.32
N LYS A 484 24.19 -30.81 15.00
CA LYS A 484 23.75 -31.87 15.93
C LYS A 484 24.52 -31.86 17.25
N SER A 485 25.83 -31.63 17.21
CA SER A 485 26.66 -31.57 18.42
C SER A 485 26.28 -30.39 19.31
N ILE A 486 26.05 -29.21 18.73
CA ILE A 486 25.66 -28.01 19.49
C ILE A 486 24.25 -28.18 20.05
N LEU A 487 23.30 -28.63 19.23
CA LEU A 487 21.90 -28.84 19.62
C LEU A 487 21.74 -29.89 20.73
N SER A 488 22.72 -30.78 20.93
CA SER A 488 22.69 -31.76 22.03
C SER A 488 22.84 -31.11 23.42
N ASN A 489 23.59 -30.01 23.52
CA ASN A 489 23.80 -29.26 24.77
C ASN A 489 22.90 -28.03 24.86
N PHE A 490 22.59 -27.41 23.71
CA PHE A 490 21.71 -26.25 23.60
C PHE A 490 20.60 -26.54 22.58
N PRO A 491 19.53 -27.25 22.97
CA PRO A 491 18.45 -27.62 22.05
C PRO A 491 17.79 -26.44 21.34
N ALA A 492 17.86 -25.24 21.93
CA ALA A 492 17.32 -24.01 21.40
C ALA A 492 18.33 -23.12 20.64
N ALA A 493 19.55 -23.59 20.41
CA ALA A 493 20.56 -22.83 19.67
C ALA A 493 20.06 -22.46 18.26
N TYR A 494 20.37 -21.24 17.84
CA TYR A 494 20.01 -20.73 16.52
C TYR A 494 21.23 -20.72 15.61
N ILE A 495 21.29 -21.65 14.66
CA ILE A 495 22.46 -21.84 13.79
C ILE A 495 22.11 -21.44 12.36
N ARG A 496 22.92 -20.56 11.76
CA ARG A 496 22.80 -20.13 10.35
C ARG A 496 24.07 -20.49 9.58
N LYS A 497 23.93 -20.72 8.27
CA LYS A 497 25.06 -20.98 7.38
C LYS A 497 25.11 -20.02 6.19
N TRP A 498 26.30 -19.54 5.84
CA TRP A 498 26.59 -18.74 4.65
C TRP A 498 27.69 -19.42 3.82
N GLU A 499 27.38 -19.65 2.55
CA GLU A 499 28.39 -19.96 1.55
C GLU A 499 29.06 -18.66 1.09
N THR A 500 30.39 -18.68 0.99
CA THR A 500 31.22 -17.52 0.70
C THR A 500 32.14 -17.77 -0.48
N SER A 501 32.71 -16.70 -1.03
CA SER A 501 33.86 -16.77 -1.94
C SER A 501 35.15 -16.52 -1.17
N SER A 502 36.30 -16.61 -1.85
CA SER A 502 37.62 -16.26 -1.30
C SER A 502 37.83 -14.77 -0.97
N ASN A 503 36.77 -13.95 -0.88
CA ASN A 503 36.86 -12.57 -0.39
C ASN A 503 36.69 -12.56 1.14
N LEU A 504 37.72 -13.02 1.85
CA LEU A 504 37.60 -13.46 3.24
C LEU A 504 37.28 -12.29 4.19
N PHE A 505 37.94 -11.15 4.04
CA PHE A 505 37.68 -9.99 4.91
C PHE A 505 36.28 -9.41 4.67
N THR A 506 35.85 -9.33 3.41
CA THR A 506 34.51 -8.85 3.05
C THR A 506 33.41 -9.68 3.69
N TRP A 507 33.52 -11.01 3.68
CA TRP A 507 32.53 -11.90 4.28
C TRP A 507 32.59 -11.90 5.81
N LEU A 508 33.78 -11.82 6.39
CA LEU A 508 33.94 -11.67 7.84
C LEU A 508 33.36 -10.35 8.35
N LEU A 509 33.50 -9.26 7.59
CA LEU A 509 32.91 -7.96 7.91
C LEU A 509 31.38 -8.03 7.90
N LYS A 510 30.80 -8.67 6.89
CA LYS A 510 29.35 -8.91 6.81
C LYS A 510 28.85 -9.70 8.02
N ALA A 511 29.57 -10.74 8.42
CA ALA A 511 29.23 -11.57 9.58
C ALA A 511 29.35 -10.80 10.90
N SER A 512 30.37 -9.97 11.04
CA SER A 512 30.60 -9.12 12.22
C SER A 512 29.48 -8.08 12.41
N LYS A 513 28.81 -7.68 11.33
CA LYS A 513 27.63 -6.78 11.35
C LYS A 513 26.31 -7.50 11.69
N THR A 514 26.36 -8.76 12.15
CA THR A 514 25.19 -9.52 12.62
C THR A 514 25.15 -9.62 14.15
N SER A 515 23.98 -9.96 14.70
CA SER A 515 23.77 -10.08 16.16
C SER A 515 24.10 -11.46 16.75
N CYS A 516 24.87 -12.30 16.05
CA CYS A 516 25.24 -13.63 16.55
C CYS A 516 26.15 -13.57 17.78
N ASP A 517 26.33 -14.69 18.47
CA ASP A 517 27.22 -14.84 19.63
C ASP A 517 28.58 -15.40 19.24
N LEU A 518 28.65 -16.13 18.11
CA LEU A 518 29.86 -16.76 17.59
C LEU A 518 29.83 -16.84 16.06
N ILE A 519 30.96 -16.51 15.45
CA ILE A 519 31.23 -16.74 14.04
C ILE A 519 32.16 -17.95 13.91
N ILE A 520 31.87 -18.87 12.99
CA ILE A 520 32.77 -19.98 12.64
C ILE A 520 33.04 -19.87 11.15
N PHE A 521 34.28 -19.65 10.73
CA PHE A 521 34.61 -19.47 9.31
C PHE A 521 35.58 -20.55 8.83
N ALA A 522 35.07 -21.47 8.00
CA ALA A 522 35.86 -22.49 7.33
C ALA A 522 36.44 -22.02 5.99
N THR A 523 37.76 -21.99 5.88
CA THR A 523 38.47 -21.57 4.65
C THR A 523 39.87 -22.17 4.60
N ASP A 524 40.40 -22.36 3.39
CA ASP A 524 41.78 -22.79 3.13
C ASP A 524 42.79 -21.63 3.15
N GLY A 525 42.30 -20.39 3.28
CA GLY A 525 43.08 -19.17 3.42
C GLY A 525 43.50 -18.53 2.10
N ASP A 526 43.01 -19.04 0.96
CA ASP A 526 43.14 -18.33 -0.31
C ASP A 526 42.26 -17.07 -0.27
N ASN A 527 42.88 -15.91 -0.45
CA ASN A 527 42.23 -14.63 -0.25
C ASN A 527 42.35 -13.71 -1.47
N GLU A 528 41.21 -13.29 -2.00
CA GLU A 528 41.09 -12.42 -3.17
C GLU A 528 40.84 -10.95 -2.79
N ASP A 529 40.64 -10.63 -1.50
CA ASP A 529 40.44 -9.26 -1.01
C ASP A 529 41.52 -8.78 -0.03
N VAL A 530 41.36 -7.54 0.44
CA VAL A 530 42.33 -6.90 1.34
C VAL A 530 41.59 -6.33 2.55
N TYR A 531 42.19 -6.50 3.72
CA TYR A 531 41.72 -5.88 4.96
C TYR A 531 41.74 -4.34 4.85
N ASN A 532 40.61 -3.70 5.18
CA ASN A 532 40.51 -2.25 5.33
C ASN A 532 40.55 -1.86 6.81
N GLU A 533 41.49 -1.00 7.18
CA GLU A 533 41.64 -0.52 8.57
C GLU A 533 40.44 0.29 9.06
N GLU A 534 39.72 0.97 8.15
CA GLU A 534 38.52 1.75 8.48
C GLU A 534 37.40 0.87 9.08
N ASP A 535 37.39 -0.42 8.75
CA ASP A 535 36.39 -1.38 9.23
C ASP A 535 36.73 -1.99 10.60
N PHE A 536 37.88 -1.68 11.20
CA PHE A 536 38.37 -2.31 12.44
C PHE A 536 37.32 -2.31 13.58
N GLN A 537 36.63 -1.18 13.77
CA GLN A 537 35.59 -1.07 14.80
C GLN A 537 34.38 -1.99 14.53
N SER A 538 34.02 -2.19 13.25
CA SER A 538 32.93 -3.10 12.89
C SER A 538 33.28 -4.56 13.21
N TYR A 539 34.53 -4.98 12.99
CA TYR A 539 34.98 -6.32 13.38
C TYR A 539 35.02 -6.48 14.91
N THR A 540 35.58 -5.48 15.61
CA THR A 540 35.77 -5.53 17.06
C THR A 540 34.46 -5.54 17.83
N ASN A 541 33.44 -4.82 17.33
CA ASN A 541 32.09 -4.81 17.90
C ASN A 541 31.28 -6.08 17.58
N GLY A 542 31.68 -6.82 16.54
CA GLY A 542 31.05 -8.07 16.14
C GLY A 542 31.38 -9.24 17.08
N SER A 543 30.79 -10.40 16.80
CA SER A 543 31.03 -11.62 17.57
C SER A 543 32.44 -12.16 17.36
N PRO A 544 33.03 -12.85 18.36
CA PRO A 544 34.30 -13.54 18.16
C PRO A 544 34.21 -14.56 17.03
N ALA A 545 35.28 -14.68 16.23
CA ALA A 545 35.34 -15.62 15.11
C ALA A 545 36.35 -16.75 15.35
N ILE A 546 35.90 -18.00 15.18
CA ILE A 546 36.77 -19.17 15.08
C ILE A 546 37.11 -19.38 13.62
N ILE A 547 38.36 -19.13 13.23
CA ILE A 547 38.82 -19.31 11.86
C ILE A 547 39.37 -20.73 11.71
N LEU A 548 38.65 -21.57 10.96
CA LEU A 548 39.02 -22.97 10.74
C LEU A 548 40.00 -23.05 9.57
N ASN A 549 41.27 -23.30 9.87
CA ASN A 549 42.30 -23.57 8.86
C ASN A 549 42.17 -25.03 8.39
N VAL A 550 41.37 -25.24 7.34
CA VAL A 550 41.01 -26.59 6.88
C VAL A 550 42.16 -27.33 6.17
N ASN A 551 43.15 -26.60 5.66
CA ASN A 551 44.29 -27.16 4.93
C ASN A 551 45.56 -27.25 5.79
N ASN A 552 45.55 -26.65 6.98
CA ASN A 552 46.72 -26.45 7.84
C ASN A 552 47.93 -25.90 7.06
N SER A 553 47.69 -24.87 6.24
CA SER A 553 48.75 -24.28 5.41
C SER A 553 49.81 -23.60 6.28
N GLU A 554 51.08 -23.92 6.03
CA GLU A 554 52.24 -23.29 6.68
C GLU A 554 52.78 -22.09 5.89
N ALA A 555 52.14 -21.72 4.77
CA ALA A 555 52.56 -20.58 3.96
C ALA A 555 52.38 -19.28 4.75
N VAL A 556 53.43 -18.45 4.80
CA VAL A 556 53.49 -17.23 5.64
C VAL A 556 52.30 -16.30 5.37
N HIS A 557 52.01 -15.99 4.11
CA HIS A 557 50.92 -15.08 3.74
C HIS A 557 49.53 -15.62 4.12
N ILE A 558 49.29 -16.94 4.04
CA ILE A 558 48.02 -17.55 4.46
C ILE A 558 47.89 -17.49 5.99
N LYS A 559 48.98 -17.76 6.71
CA LYS A 559 49.02 -17.67 8.16
C LYS A 559 48.76 -16.24 8.65
N GLU A 560 49.37 -15.25 8.01
CA GLU A 560 49.12 -13.83 8.27
C GLU A 560 47.65 -13.46 8.06
N THR A 561 47.00 -13.97 6.99
CA THR A 561 45.56 -13.77 6.76
C THR A 561 44.72 -14.34 7.90
N PHE A 562 44.94 -15.60 8.28
CA PHE A 562 44.18 -16.23 9.39
C PHE A 562 44.40 -15.53 10.73
N GLU A 563 45.65 -15.22 11.07
CA GLU A 563 45.99 -14.49 12.29
C GLU A 563 45.34 -13.12 12.30
N LYS A 564 45.31 -12.42 11.16
CA LYS A 564 44.67 -11.10 11.06
C LYS A 564 43.16 -11.19 11.23
N MET A 565 42.49 -12.16 10.60
CA MET A 565 41.05 -12.40 10.75
C MET A 565 40.66 -12.70 12.22
N ALA A 566 41.46 -13.52 12.90
CA ALA A 566 41.27 -13.81 14.32
C ALA A 566 41.54 -12.58 15.20
N GLU A 567 42.61 -11.82 14.94
CA GLU A 567 42.98 -10.62 15.70
C GLU A 567 41.85 -9.58 15.68
N VAL A 568 41.34 -9.23 14.49
CA VAL A 568 40.36 -8.13 14.35
C VAL A 568 38.99 -8.45 14.94
N THR A 569 38.68 -9.73 15.19
CA THR A 569 37.41 -10.18 15.77
C THR A 569 37.53 -10.61 17.22
N ASN A 570 38.69 -10.46 17.87
CA ASN A 570 38.97 -11.06 19.19
C ASN A 570 38.72 -12.59 19.23
N GLY A 571 38.96 -13.24 18.09
CA GLY A 571 38.80 -14.67 17.89
C GLY A 571 40.11 -15.45 17.98
N PHE A 572 40.13 -16.64 17.38
CA PHE A 572 41.34 -17.46 17.28
C PHE A 572 41.29 -18.39 16.06
N VAL A 573 42.46 -18.89 15.67
CA VAL A 573 42.61 -19.85 14.57
C VAL A 573 42.61 -21.27 15.13
N LEU A 574 41.83 -22.16 14.50
CA LEU A 574 41.74 -23.57 14.84
C LEU A 574 42.18 -24.43 13.66
N ASP A 575 43.17 -25.31 13.87
CA ASP A 575 43.52 -26.34 12.88
C ASP A 575 42.36 -27.32 12.74
N ALA A 576 41.83 -27.42 11.52
CA ALA A 576 40.63 -28.17 11.20
C ALA A 576 40.89 -29.39 10.30
N LYS A 577 42.13 -29.88 10.22
CA LYS A 577 42.44 -31.08 9.42
C LYS A 577 41.73 -32.36 9.94
N ASP A 578 41.56 -32.47 11.26
CA ASP A 578 40.81 -33.56 11.90
C ASP A 578 39.39 -33.07 12.24
N GLN A 579 38.40 -33.48 11.44
CA GLN A 579 37.01 -33.07 11.62
C GLN A 579 36.45 -33.47 12.99
N ALA A 580 36.77 -34.65 13.50
CA ALA A 580 36.20 -35.12 14.78
C ALA A 580 36.74 -34.31 15.95
N ALA A 581 38.07 -34.09 15.99
CA ALA A 581 38.70 -33.25 17.00
C ALA A 581 38.25 -31.78 16.90
N THR A 582 37.97 -31.30 15.68
CA THR A 582 37.46 -29.95 15.42
C THR A 582 36.06 -29.77 15.99
N LEU A 583 35.15 -30.70 15.71
CA LEU A 583 33.78 -30.69 16.23
C LEU A 583 33.77 -30.65 17.77
N GLU A 584 34.59 -31.49 18.41
CA GLU A 584 34.71 -31.53 19.88
C GLU A 584 35.21 -30.19 20.45
N LYS A 585 36.25 -29.60 19.85
CA LYS A 585 36.79 -28.31 20.32
C LYS A 585 35.79 -27.17 20.15
N ILE A 586 35.07 -27.13 19.04
CA ILE A 586 34.03 -26.11 18.83
C ILE A 586 32.90 -26.30 19.84
N ALA A 587 32.41 -27.53 20.04
CA ALA A 587 31.35 -27.80 21.01
C ALA A 587 31.76 -27.42 22.45
N ASN A 588 33.00 -27.73 22.84
CA ASN A 588 33.56 -27.33 24.14
C ASN A 588 33.68 -25.81 24.28
N TYR A 589 34.07 -25.10 23.21
CA TYR A 589 34.10 -23.64 23.22
C TYR A 589 32.71 -23.04 23.39
N VAL A 590 31.71 -23.53 22.64
CA VAL A 590 30.31 -23.08 22.74
C VAL A 590 29.76 -23.33 24.15
N ASN A 591 30.05 -24.48 24.76
CA ASN A 591 29.67 -24.80 26.14
C ASN A 591 30.31 -23.86 27.18
N GLY A 592 31.46 -23.27 26.87
CA GLY A 592 32.17 -22.32 27.73
C GLY A 592 31.75 -20.86 27.54
N LEU A 593 30.89 -20.54 26.56
CA LEU A 593 30.42 -19.18 26.33
C LEU A 593 29.46 -18.74 27.45
N GLU A 594 29.64 -17.49 27.91
CA GLU A 594 28.66 -16.83 28.78
C GLU A 594 27.44 -16.43 27.94
N ILE A 595 26.47 -17.33 27.82
CA ILE A 595 25.24 -17.10 27.06
C ILE A 595 24.21 -16.45 27.98
N PRO A 596 23.81 -15.19 27.72
CA PRO A 596 22.80 -14.52 28.54
C PRO A 596 21.45 -15.24 28.40
N PRO A 597 20.67 -15.36 29.49
CA PRO A 597 19.36 -16.01 29.45
C PRO A 597 18.31 -15.22 28.67
N TYR A 598 18.54 -13.92 28.46
CA TYR A 598 17.68 -13.06 27.66
C TYR A 598 18.49 -12.17 26.73
N THR A 599 18.12 -12.17 25.46
CA THR A 599 18.66 -11.25 24.46
C THR A 599 17.55 -10.46 23.82
N PHE A 600 17.79 -9.16 23.67
CA PHE A 600 16.91 -8.25 22.95
C PHE A 600 17.70 -7.46 21.91
N SER A 601 17.00 -6.79 21.02
CA SER A 601 17.61 -5.75 20.18
C SER A 601 16.62 -4.70 19.72
N PHE A 602 17.12 -3.51 19.44
CA PHE A 602 16.33 -2.34 19.04
C PHE A 602 17.10 -1.43 18.09
N TYR A 603 16.38 -0.50 17.45
CA TYR A 603 16.99 0.60 16.71
C TYR A 603 17.13 1.83 17.60
N ALA A 604 18.37 2.21 17.88
CA ALA A 604 18.71 3.42 18.59
C ALA A 604 18.46 4.67 17.72
N LEU A 605 18.16 5.79 18.38
CA LEU A 605 18.07 7.09 17.71
C LEU A 605 19.43 7.49 17.12
N PRO A 606 19.49 8.29 16.03
CA PRO A 606 20.75 8.67 15.39
C PRO A 606 21.48 9.78 16.19
N VAL A 607 21.87 9.46 17.42
CA VAL A 607 22.68 10.32 18.30
C VAL A 607 23.93 9.56 18.74
N GLU A 608 24.99 10.28 19.11
CA GLU A 608 26.28 9.63 19.36
C GLU A 608 26.30 8.86 20.68
N LYS A 609 25.60 9.39 21.69
CA LYS A 609 25.65 8.91 23.07
C LYS A 609 24.30 8.42 23.52
N HIS A 610 24.29 7.24 24.11
CA HIS A 610 23.08 6.58 24.58
C HIS A 610 23.22 6.11 26.02
N GLU A 611 22.15 6.30 26.79
CA GLU A 611 21.89 5.62 28.05
C GLU A 611 20.61 4.81 27.93
N VAL A 612 20.74 3.49 27.97
CA VAL A 612 19.60 2.57 28.00
C VAL A 612 19.31 2.20 29.44
N VAL A 613 18.03 2.32 29.81
CA VAL A 613 17.51 1.97 31.12
C VAL A 613 16.55 0.81 30.97
N LEU A 614 16.82 -0.28 31.69
CA LEU A 614 15.92 -1.42 31.85
C LEU A 614 15.18 -1.31 33.19
N GLN A 615 13.87 -1.53 33.20
CA GLN A 615 13.04 -1.62 34.38
C GLN A 615 12.27 -2.95 34.40
N ILE A 616 12.19 -3.60 35.56
CA ILE A 616 11.44 -4.84 35.80
C ILE A 616 10.59 -4.68 37.06
N ASP A 617 9.44 -5.37 37.11
CA ASP A 617 8.54 -5.46 38.27
C ASP A 617 8.13 -4.07 38.80
N GLN A 618 7.42 -3.32 37.97
CA GLN A 618 6.93 -1.97 38.30
C GLN A 618 8.04 -1.02 38.80
N LYS A 619 9.23 -1.12 38.18
CA LYS A 619 10.42 -0.32 38.51
C LYS A 619 11.08 -0.66 39.85
N ARG A 620 10.73 -1.78 40.48
CA ARG A 620 11.43 -2.26 41.68
C ARG A 620 12.92 -2.49 41.40
N LEU A 621 13.23 -3.02 40.22
CA LEU A 621 14.59 -3.25 39.76
C LEU A 621 14.88 -2.39 38.54
N THR A 622 16.09 -1.82 38.50
CA THR A 622 16.55 -0.99 37.38
C THR A 622 18.01 -1.31 37.07
N ALA A 623 18.33 -1.44 35.80
CA ALA A 623 19.71 -1.52 35.29
C ALA A 623 19.94 -0.48 34.21
N LYS A 624 21.19 -0.07 34.03
CA LYS A 624 21.59 0.94 33.05
C LYS A 624 22.81 0.46 32.27
N ALA A 625 22.86 0.80 30.99
CA ALA A 625 24.02 0.61 30.14
C ALA A 625 24.24 1.86 29.27
N GLN A 626 25.50 2.22 29.06
CA GLN A 626 25.89 3.32 28.19
C GLN A 626 26.69 2.79 27.01
N PHE A 627 26.46 3.34 25.82
CA PHE A 627 27.21 2.99 24.62
C PHE A 627 27.34 4.20 23.69
N LEU A 628 28.26 4.07 22.73
CA LEU A 628 28.48 5.04 21.65
C LEU A 628 28.03 4.43 20.32
N LEU A 629 27.41 5.24 19.47
CA LEU A 629 26.95 4.84 18.15
C LEU A 629 27.71 5.64 17.09
N SER A 630 28.23 4.96 16.06
CA SER A 630 28.88 5.64 14.93
C SER A 630 27.83 6.24 13.99
N ILE A 631 27.98 7.52 13.64
CA ILE A 631 26.99 8.27 12.86
C ILE A 631 27.36 8.36 11.36
N ASP A 632 28.56 7.94 10.95
CA ASP A 632 29.07 8.17 9.58
C ASP A 632 28.11 7.76 8.45
N GLU A 633 28.09 8.57 7.38
CA GLU A 633 27.01 8.61 6.38
C GLU A 633 27.18 7.64 5.20
N ASP A 634 28.40 7.25 4.86
CA ASP A 634 28.68 6.44 3.66
C ASP A 634 29.03 4.99 4.02
N LEU A 635 28.06 4.10 3.89
CA LEU A 635 28.28 2.67 4.03
C LEU A 635 27.47 1.89 2.99
N ASP A 636 28.18 1.00 2.28
CA ASP A 636 27.57 -0.10 1.53
C ASP A 636 26.62 -0.85 2.46
N VAL A 637 25.45 -1.26 1.95
CA VAL A 637 24.54 -2.09 2.75
C VAL A 637 25.14 -3.48 2.76
N HIS A 638 25.82 -3.82 3.84
CA HIS A 638 26.41 -5.14 4.00
C HIS A 638 25.38 -6.20 4.43
N VAL A 639 24.31 -5.76 5.11
CA VAL A 639 23.21 -6.59 5.64
C VAL A 639 21.89 -5.83 5.52
N GLY A 640 20.80 -6.51 5.18
CA GLY A 640 19.46 -5.93 5.08
C GLY A 640 18.76 -6.21 3.76
N ILE A 641 17.46 -5.97 3.73
CA ILE A 641 16.65 -6.11 2.53
C ILE A 641 16.90 -4.91 1.62
N ILE A 642 17.34 -5.19 0.40
CA ILE A 642 17.78 -4.18 -0.58
C ILE A 642 16.79 -4.00 -1.72
N GLY A 643 15.76 -4.83 -1.82
CA GLY A 643 14.72 -4.65 -2.82
C GLY A 643 13.49 -5.50 -2.57
N ILE A 644 12.35 -4.96 -2.98
CA ILE A 644 11.03 -5.59 -2.93
C ILE A 644 10.44 -5.60 -4.33
N TYR A 645 9.97 -6.76 -4.75
CA TYR A 645 9.52 -6.99 -6.11
C TYR A 645 8.11 -7.57 -6.10
N LEU A 646 7.34 -7.17 -7.10
CA LEU A 646 6.04 -7.73 -7.41
C LEU A 646 6.17 -8.69 -8.59
N ASP A 647 5.55 -9.84 -8.45
CA ASP A 647 5.22 -10.77 -9.51
C ASP A 647 3.71 -10.98 -9.51
N LEU A 648 3.02 -10.34 -10.45
CA LEU A 648 1.57 -10.40 -10.62
C LEU A 648 1.23 -11.29 -11.80
N LEU A 649 0.37 -12.29 -11.61
CA LEU A 649 -0.25 -13.05 -12.69
C LEU A 649 -1.75 -12.72 -12.73
N VAL A 650 -2.25 -12.27 -13.88
CA VAL A 650 -3.69 -12.06 -14.14
C VAL A 650 -4.07 -12.90 -15.34
N GLY A 651 -4.78 -14.00 -15.10
CA GLY A 651 -5.08 -15.02 -16.11
C GLY A 651 -3.78 -15.57 -16.71
N LYS A 652 -3.42 -15.12 -17.92
CA LYS A 652 -2.19 -15.51 -18.63
C LYS A 652 -1.12 -14.41 -18.68
N THR A 653 -1.44 -13.21 -18.20
CA THR A 653 -0.55 -12.05 -18.27
C THR A 653 0.26 -11.97 -16.99
N ARG A 654 1.59 -12.08 -17.09
CA ARG A 654 2.52 -11.94 -15.97
C ARG A 654 3.22 -10.59 -16.03
N VAL A 655 3.17 -9.85 -14.94
CA VAL A 655 3.78 -8.53 -14.80
C VAL A 655 4.76 -8.55 -13.64
N LYS A 656 6.00 -8.07 -13.89
CA LYS A 656 7.00 -7.85 -12.84
C LYS A 656 7.24 -6.36 -12.62
N ARG A 657 7.39 -5.95 -11.35
CA ARG A 657 7.72 -4.58 -10.94
C ARG A 657 8.70 -4.57 -9.78
N VAL A 658 9.55 -3.56 -9.73
CA VAL A 658 10.30 -3.20 -8.52
C VAL A 658 9.41 -2.25 -7.73
N LEU A 659 8.97 -2.65 -6.54
CA LEU A 659 8.17 -1.77 -5.69
C LEU A 659 9.08 -0.78 -4.94
N ALA A 660 10.21 -1.28 -4.43
CA ALA A 660 11.24 -0.47 -3.79
C ALA A 660 12.63 -1.11 -3.89
N GLY A 661 13.66 -0.27 -3.80
CA GLY A 661 15.06 -0.67 -3.67
C GLY A 661 15.79 -0.90 -5.00
N TRP A 662 16.72 -1.86 -4.99
CA TRP A 662 17.65 -2.16 -6.07
C TRP A 662 16.99 -2.97 -7.18
N ASP A 663 17.22 -2.59 -8.44
CA ASP A 663 16.76 -3.33 -9.62
C ASP A 663 17.92 -4.15 -10.21
N PRO A 664 17.94 -5.49 -10.06
CA PRO A 664 19.03 -6.33 -10.57
C PRO A 664 19.17 -6.29 -12.11
N ILE A 665 18.11 -5.91 -12.83
CA ILE A 665 18.09 -5.88 -14.29
C ILE A 665 18.69 -4.57 -14.80
N THR A 666 18.18 -3.43 -14.32
CA THR A 666 18.63 -2.11 -14.82
C THR A 666 19.84 -1.55 -14.09
N ARG A 667 20.21 -2.11 -12.92
CA ARG A 667 21.34 -1.67 -12.11
C ARG A 667 22.37 -2.79 -11.90
N ARG A 668 22.53 -3.68 -12.89
CA ARG A 668 23.41 -4.87 -12.81
C ARG A 668 24.86 -4.56 -12.42
N ASN A 669 25.42 -3.41 -12.84
CA ASN A 669 26.79 -3.01 -12.52
C ASN A 669 26.88 -2.06 -11.30
N GLN A 670 25.77 -1.77 -10.65
CA GLN A 670 25.73 -0.95 -9.44
C GLN A 670 25.51 -1.85 -8.23
N LYS A 671 26.43 -1.79 -7.27
CA LYS A 671 26.24 -2.47 -6.00
C LYS A 671 25.07 -1.83 -5.22
N PRO A 672 24.25 -2.64 -4.53
CA PRO A 672 23.22 -2.11 -3.66
C PRO A 672 23.81 -1.27 -2.52
N ASN A 673 23.35 -0.03 -2.34
CA ASN A 673 23.75 0.88 -1.27
C ASN A 673 22.60 1.23 -0.30
N ASN A 674 22.87 2.11 0.68
CA ASN A 674 21.92 2.47 1.75
C ASN A 674 20.63 3.11 1.23
N ALA A 675 20.68 3.84 0.10
CA ALA A 675 19.48 4.41 -0.49
C ALA A 675 18.46 3.33 -0.89
N HIS A 676 18.92 2.14 -1.33
CA HIS A 676 18.01 1.04 -1.63
C HIS A 676 17.35 0.46 -0.37
N PHE A 677 18.12 0.30 0.70
CA PHE A 677 17.60 -0.15 2.00
C PHE A 677 16.56 0.83 2.55
N GLN A 678 16.85 2.15 2.50
CA GLN A 678 15.93 3.19 2.95
C GLN A 678 14.66 3.25 2.10
N ASP A 679 14.76 3.02 0.79
CA ASP A 679 13.59 2.93 -0.08
C ASP A 679 12.69 1.73 0.28
N VAL A 680 13.30 0.58 0.63
CA VAL A 680 12.57 -0.59 1.15
C VAL A 680 11.91 -0.28 2.48
N LYS A 681 12.66 0.29 3.44
CA LYS A 681 12.12 0.71 4.76
C LYS A 681 10.92 1.63 4.59
N SER A 682 11.03 2.61 3.69
CA SER A 682 9.96 3.57 3.40
C SER A 682 8.70 2.90 2.84
N LEU A 683 8.86 1.90 1.96
CA LEU A 683 7.73 1.10 1.47
C LEU A 683 7.12 0.23 2.59
N MET A 684 7.94 -0.37 3.44
CA MET A 684 7.48 -1.23 4.53
C MET A 684 6.67 -0.47 5.59
N LEU A 685 6.97 0.82 5.77
CA LEU A 685 6.21 1.74 6.63
C LEU A 685 4.96 2.30 5.95
N GLY A 686 4.97 2.46 4.62
CA GLY A 686 3.83 2.93 3.85
C GLY A 686 2.92 1.77 3.44
N GLY A 687 3.07 1.31 2.20
CA GLY A 687 2.37 0.13 1.69
C GLY A 687 2.03 0.21 0.21
N THR A 688 1.21 -0.72 -0.26
CA THR A 688 0.75 -0.77 -1.65
C THR A 688 -0.69 -1.25 -1.74
N THR A 689 -1.55 -0.54 -2.46
CA THR A 689 -2.93 -0.95 -2.74
C THR A 689 -3.06 -1.39 -4.19
N PHE A 690 -3.59 -2.58 -4.41
CA PHE A 690 -3.96 -3.11 -5.71
C PHE A 690 -5.47 -2.92 -5.93
N TYR A 691 -5.82 -2.22 -7.00
CA TYR A 691 -7.20 -1.99 -7.42
C TYR A 691 -7.55 -2.87 -8.62
N PHE A 692 -8.71 -3.52 -8.59
CA PHE A 692 -9.15 -4.46 -9.62
C PHE A 692 -10.49 -4.05 -10.22
N GLU A 693 -10.50 -3.73 -11.51
CA GLU A 693 -11.68 -3.24 -12.22
C GLU A 693 -11.91 -3.95 -13.56
N GLY A 694 -13.16 -3.94 -14.01
CA GLY A 694 -13.54 -4.27 -15.39
C GLY A 694 -13.31 -3.06 -16.30
N GLU A 695 -14.36 -2.30 -16.61
CA GLU A 695 -14.24 -1.04 -17.36
C GLU A 695 -13.94 0.18 -16.48
N GLY A 696 -13.98 0.03 -15.15
CA GLY A 696 -13.94 1.11 -14.16
C GLY A 696 -15.34 1.45 -13.62
N PRO A 697 -15.48 1.83 -12.34
CA PRO A 697 -16.78 2.05 -11.72
C PRO A 697 -17.47 3.32 -12.25
N THR A 698 -18.81 3.34 -12.28
CA THR A 698 -19.53 4.60 -12.52
C THR A 698 -19.16 5.66 -11.48
N ILE A 699 -19.41 6.94 -11.77
CA ILE A 699 -19.07 8.02 -10.84
C ILE A 699 -19.87 7.85 -9.54
N ALA A 700 -21.16 7.54 -9.64
CA ALA A 700 -21.96 7.31 -8.45
C ALA A 700 -21.42 6.15 -7.60
N THR A 701 -21.02 5.04 -8.23
CA THR A 701 -20.39 3.90 -7.54
C THR A 701 -19.08 4.29 -6.85
N SER A 702 -18.23 5.06 -7.51
CA SER A 702 -16.97 5.55 -6.93
C SER A 702 -17.20 6.43 -5.68
N ILE A 703 -18.23 7.28 -5.71
CA ILE A 703 -18.59 8.14 -4.57
C ILE A 703 -19.19 7.30 -3.44
N VAL A 704 -19.97 6.27 -3.77
CA VAL A 704 -20.47 5.30 -2.80
C VAL A 704 -19.30 4.60 -2.09
N ASP A 705 -18.29 4.12 -2.82
CA ASP A 705 -17.09 3.51 -2.23
C ASP A 705 -16.37 4.48 -1.28
N LEU A 706 -16.20 5.75 -1.69
CA LEU A 706 -15.63 6.79 -0.84
C LEU A 706 -16.44 7.03 0.44
N LEU A 707 -17.77 7.10 0.34
CA LEU A 707 -18.65 7.31 1.49
C LEU A 707 -18.66 6.10 2.43
N LYS A 708 -18.65 4.87 1.90
CA LYS A 708 -18.52 3.64 2.69
C LYS A 708 -17.19 3.60 3.44
N TYR A 709 -16.10 3.97 2.78
CA TYR A 709 -14.80 4.17 3.43
C TYR A 709 -14.90 5.17 4.60
N LYS A 710 -15.48 6.36 4.36
CA LYS A 710 -15.64 7.37 5.43
C LYS A 710 -16.51 6.87 6.58
N LEU A 711 -17.63 6.22 6.27
CA LEU A 711 -18.55 5.64 7.25
C LEU A 711 -17.94 4.48 8.04
N SER A 712 -16.92 3.78 7.53
CA SER A 712 -16.21 2.76 8.29
C SER A 712 -15.56 3.30 9.57
N THR A 713 -15.26 4.61 9.61
CA THR A 713 -14.68 5.28 10.80
C THR A 713 -15.73 5.69 11.85
N ARG A 714 -17.02 5.45 11.58
CA ARG A 714 -18.12 5.95 12.42
C ARG A 714 -18.10 5.42 13.84
N GLY A 715 -17.82 4.13 14.01
CA GLY A 715 -17.86 3.47 15.32
C GLY A 715 -16.99 4.20 16.34
N TRP A 716 -15.72 4.45 15.99
CA TRP A 716 -14.81 5.18 16.88
C TRP A 716 -15.01 6.70 16.82
N GLY A 717 -15.38 7.25 15.67
CA GLY A 717 -15.55 8.68 15.49
C GLY A 717 -16.74 9.27 16.27
N GLU A 718 -17.89 8.60 16.27
CA GLU A 718 -19.05 9.06 17.06
C GLU A 718 -18.82 8.88 18.55
N ALA A 719 -18.21 7.77 18.97
CA ALA A 719 -17.83 7.56 20.36
C ALA A 719 -16.89 8.67 20.87
N LEU A 720 -15.91 9.08 20.05
CA LEU A 720 -15.04 10.22 20.35
C LEU A 720 -15.80 11.54 20.45
N LEU A 721 -16.79 11.79 19.58
CA LEU A 721 -17.68 12.96 19.64
C LEU A 721 -18.63 12.94 20.85
N GLU A 722 -18.74 11.82 21.54
CA GLU A 722 -19.54 11.60 22.75
C GLU A 722 -18.70 11.56 24.03
N ASP A 723 -17.39 11.76 23.91
CA ASP A 723 -16.42 11.55 24.99
C ASP A 723 -16.45 10.10 25.56
N ASP A 724 -16.95 9.12 24.79
CA ASP A 724 -16.90 7.69 25.12
C ASP A 724 -15.61 7.05 24.59
N ILE A 725 -14.55 7.23 25.38
CA ILE A 725 -13.19 6.86 24.98
C ILE A 725 -12.96 5.34 24.92
N GLU A 726 -13.58 4.56 25.80
CA GLU A 726 -13.44 3.09 25.82
C GLU A 726 -14.07 2.46 24.58
N THR A 727 -15.27 2.93 24.20
CA THR A 727 -15.90 2.51 22.94
C THR A 727 -15.08 3.00 21.75
N ALA A 728 -14.57 4.23 21.76
CA ALA A 728 -13.74 4.75 20.67
C ALA A 728 -12.48 3.90 20.45
N LYS A 729 -11.79 3.53 21.53
CA LYS A 729 -10.64 2.62 21.48
C LYS A 729 -11.04 1.25 20.92
N THR A 730 -12.08 0.64 21.48
CA THR A 730 -12.54 -0.70 21.08
C THR A 730 -12.93 -0.75 19.60
N GLU A 731 -13.65 0.26 19.10
CA GLU A 731 -14.05 0.33 17.68
C GLU A 731 -12.87 0.67 16.77
N PHE A 732 -11.90 1.46 17.23
CA PHE A 732 -10.70 1.77 16.45
C PHE A 732 -9.82 0.53 16.27
N GLU A 733 -9.68 -0.29 17.32
CA GLU A 733 -8.90 -1.54 17.29
C GLU A 733 -9.48 -2.60 16.34
N LYS A 734 -10.76 -2.50 15.97
CA LYS A 734 -11.37 -3.34 14.90
C LYS A 734 -10.86 -3.02 13.50
N GLY A 735 -10.19 -1.88 13.33
CA GLY A 735 -9.70 -1.40 12.05
C GLY A 735 -10.75 -0.63 11.23
N VAL A 736 -10.29 -0.01 10.15
CA VAL A 736 -11.10 0.77 9.21
C VAL A 736 -10.77 0.36 7.79
N TYR A 737 -11.67 0.64 6.86
CA TYR A 737 -11.34 0.50 5.45
C TYR A 737 -10.26 1.48 5.05
N GLN A 738 -9.48 1.12 4.02
CA GLN A 738 -8.56 2.03 3.35
C GLN A 738 -9.12 2.41 1.98
N TYR A 739 -8.90 3.62 1.51
CA TYR A 739 -9.26 4.03 0.15
C TYR A 739 -8.52 5.31 -0.25
N HIS A 740 -7.84 5.29 -1.39
CA HIS A 740 -7.11 6.45 -1.91
C HIS A 740 -8.05 7.31 -2.77
N PRO A 741 -8.37 8.55 -2.39
CA PRO A 741 -9.33 9.37 -3.15
C PRO A 741 -8.92 9.62 -4.61
N LYS A 742 -7.61 9.67 -4.91
CA LYS A 742 -7.08 9.78 -6.28
C LYS A 742 -7.54 8.61 -7.17
N ALA A 743 -7.78 7.42 -6.59
CA ALA A 743 -8.23 6.23 -7.32
C ALA A 743 -9.57 6.42 -8.04
N MET A 744 -10.49 7.24 -7.49
CA MET A 744 -11.79 7.53 -8.11
C MET A 744 -11.66 8.07 -9.54
N SER A 745 -10.68 8.96 -9.75
CA SER A 745 -10.47 9.60 -11.06
C SER A 745 -9.58 8.75 -11.97
N LEU A 746 -8.57 8.09 -11.40
CA LEU A 746 -7.65 7.22 -12.15
C LEU A 746 -8.39 6.00 -12.73
N LEU A 747 -9.23 5.35 -11.94
CA LEU A 747 -9.92 4.12 -12.32
C LEU A 747 -11.25 4.36 -13.03
N ALA A 748 -11.69 5.61 -13.20
CA ALA A 748 -12.94 5.93 -13.88
C ALA A 748 -12.99 5.31 -15.31
N PRO A 749 -14.19 5.02 -15.84
CA PRO A 749 -14.39 4.61 -17.23
C PRO A 749 -13.81 5.62 -18.22
N LEU A 750 -13.44 5.16 -19.40
CA LEU A 750 -13.08 6.04 -20.51
C LEU A 750 -14.32 6.84 -20.97
N GLU A 751 -14.15 8.13 -21.23
CA GLU A 751 -15.21 8.95 -21.81
C GLU A 751 -15.38 8.62 -23.30
N ASP A 752 -16.64 8.66 -23.78
CA ASP A 752 -17.02 8.30 -25.14
C ASP A 752 -16.49 6.93 -25.60
N HIS A 753 -16.39 5.98 -24.68
CA HIS A 753 -15.93 4.61 -24.99
C HIS A 753 -16.90 3.86 -25.91
N VAL A 754 -18.21 4.21 -25.91
CA VAL A 754 -19.18 3.76 -26.91
C VAL A 754 -19.70 4.97 -27.69
N THR A 755 -19.58 4.94 -29.01
CA THR A 755 -20.17 5.91 -29.93
C THR A 755 -20.99 5.16 -30.99
N LYS A 756 -21.71 5.90 -31.85
CA LYS A 756 -22.49 5.31 -32.96
C LYS A 756 -21.63 4.59 -34.01
N SER A 757 -20.31 4.75 -33.97
CA SER A 757 -19.37 4.22 -34.97
C SER A 757 -18.17 3.50 -34.36
N SER A 758 -18.00 3.49 -33.03
CA SER A 758 -16.88 2.83 -32.37
C SER A 758 -17.23 2.33 -30.97
N PHE A 759 -16.56 1.27 -30.54
CA PHE A 759 -16.65 0.71 -29.19
C PHE A 759 -15.27 0.39 -28.66
N THR A 760 -14.90 0.93 -27.50
CA THR A 760 -13.62 0.69 -26.81
C THR A 760 -13.90 0.11 -25.43
N PHE A 761 -13.21 -0.97 -25.08
CA PHE A 761 -13.46 -1.70 -23.85
C PHE A 761 -12.19 -2.43 -23.39
N ALA A 762 -12.07 -2.67 -22.09
CA ALA A 762 -11.02 -3.47 -21.49
C ALA A 762 -11.32 -4.96 -21.74
N SER A 763 -10.52 -5.63 -22.56
CA SER A 763 -10.71 -7.06 -22.82
C SER A 763 -10.28 -7.94 -21.64
N GLY A 764 -9.27 -7.52 -20.89
CA GLY A 764 -8.81 -8.10 -19.63
C GLY A 764 -9.24 -7.29 -18.40
N MET A 765 -8.65 -7.62 -17.26
CA MET A 765 -8.88 -6.93 -15.99
C MET A 765 -7.97 -5.71 -15.89
N ARG A 766 -8.53 -4.55 -15.56
CA ARG A 766 -7.77 -3.34 -15.25
C ARG A 766 -7.18 -3.47 -13.85
N VAL A 767 -5.86 -3.41 -13.74
CA VAL A 767 -5.17 -3.40 -12.46
C VAL A 767 -4.39 -2.11 -12.30
N GLY A 768 -4.69 -1.37 -11.22
CA GLY A 768 -3.94 -0.19 -10.81
C GLY A 768 -3.20 -0.45 -9.51
N ILE A 769 -1.93 -0.04 -9.42
CA ILE A 769 -1.16 -0.09 -8.18
C ILE A 769 -1.00 1.32 -7.64
N TYR A 770 -1.42 1.56 -6.40
CA TYR A 770 -1.11 2.76 -5.65
C TYR A 770 -0.05 2.44 -4.59
N LYS A 771 1.11 3.08 -4.69
CA LYS A 771 2.26 2.84 -3.80
C LYS A 771 2.50 4.06 -2.93
N GLN A 772 2.64 3.84 -1.64
CA GLN A 772 2.95 4.87 -0.66
C GLN A 772 4.26 4.51 0.06
N LYS A 773 5.17 5.48 0.13
CA LYS A 773 6.44 5.36 0.83
C LYS A 773 6.54 6.45 1.89
N LEU A 774 6.90 6.08 3.11
CA LEU A 774 7.07 7.01 4.23
C LEU A 774 8.54 7.05 4.63
N ASP A 775 9.25 8.07 4.17
CA ASP A 775 10.64 8.33 4.54
C ASP A 775 10.69 9.23 5.78
N VAL A 776 10.79 8.58 6.94
CA VAL A 776 10.83 9.26 8.24
C VAL A 776 12.12 10.06 8.42
N GLU A 777 13.24 9.57 7.88
CA GLU A 777 14.57 10.17 8.06
C GLU A 777 14.74 11.38 7.14
N GLY A 778 14.40 11.23 5.86
CA GLY A 778 14.39 12.32 4.87
C GLY A 778 13.21 13.28 4.98
N LYS A 779 12.31 13.02 5.92
CA LYS A 779 11.07 13.76 6.18
C LYS A 779 10.20 13.95 4.95
N LYS A 780 9.93 12.88 4.21
CA LYS A 780 9.12 12.90 2.99
C LYS A 780 8.11 11.77 2.93
N ALA A 781 6.97 12.02 2.26
CA ALA A 781 6.07 10.98 1.81
C ALA A 781 6.02 11.00 0.29
N THR A 782 6.14 9.82 -0.32
CA THR A 782 6.01 9.67 -1.78
C THR A 782 4.82 8.80 -2.10
N GLU A 783 3.97 9.29 -2.98
CA GLU A 783 2.85 8.53 -3.53
C GLU A 783 3.06 8.34 -5.03
N SER A 784 2.66 7.20 -5.55
CA SER A 784 2.71 6.94 -6.99
C SER A 784 1.61 5.98 -7.42
N PHE A 785 1.24 6.07 -8.69
CA PHE A 785 0.28 5.17 -9.31
C PHE A 785 0.89 4.49 -10.54
N ASP A 786 0.47 3.25 -10.84
CA ASP A 786 0.90 2.49 -12.01
C ASP A 786 -0.31 1.74 -12.62
N PHE A 787 -0.70 2.07 -13.85
CA PHE A 787 -1.58 1.20 -14.64
C PHE A 787 -0.79 0.03 -15.22
N LEU A 788 -1.10 -1.17 -14.73
CA LEU A 788 -0.45 -2.37 -15.25
C LEU A 788 -1.01 -2.76 -16.62
N PRO A 789 -0.19 -3.38 -17.49
CA PRO A 789 -0.61 -3.78 -18.83
C PRO A 789 -1.46 -5.06 -18.84
N THR A 790 -2.55 -5.07 -18.08
CA THR A 790 -3.47 -6.22 -17.91
C THR A 790 -4.86 -5.97 -18.50
N SER A 791 -5.21 -4.71 -18.73
CA SER A 791 -6.49 -4.29 -19.31
C SER A 791 -6.66 -4.72 -20.76
N ASN A 792 -5.58 -4.65 -21.55
CA ASN A 792 -5.58 -4.95 -22.97
C ASN A 792 -6.79 -4.28 -23.65
N TYR A 793 -6.90 -2.95 -23.52
CA TYR A 793 -7.97 -2.19 -24.15
C TYR A 793 -7.98 -2.44 -25.66
N GLU A 794 -9.18 -2.58 -26.22
CA GLU A 794 -9.37 -2.75 -27.66
C GLU A 794 -10.52 -1.89 -28.16
N SER A 795 -10.39 -1.42 -29.40
CA SER A 795 -11.42 -0.64 -30.09
C SER A 795 -11.91 -1.37 -31.33
N PHE A 796 -13.21 -1.32 -31.58
CA PHE A 796 -13.84 -1.70 -32.84
C PHE A 796 -14.47 -0.48 -33.50
N VAL A 797 -14.55 -0.51 -34.82
CA VAL A 797 -15.06 0.59 -35.65
C VAL A 797 -16.01 0.06 -36.71
N ARG A 798 -17.00 0.87 -37.10
CA ARG A 798 -17.97 0.53 -38.14
C ARG A 798 -17.41 0.64 -39.57
N ASP A 799 -16.51 1.59 -39.81
CA ASP A 799 -15.93 1.91 -41.14
C ASP A 799 -14.45 1.47 -41.25
N THR A 800 -13.75 1.82 -42.33
CA THR A 800 -12.30 1.61 -42.51
C THR A 800 -11.42 2.50 -41.62
N GLY A 801 -11.96 3.01 -40.51
CA GLY A 801 -11.19 3.80 -39.54
C GLY A 801 -10.12 2.94 -38.87
N ASP A 802 -9.04 3.56 -38.40
CA ASP A 802 -7.98 2.81 -37.75
C ASP A 802 -8.36 2.54 -36.27
N ALA A 803 -8.75 1.29 -35.99
CA ALA A 803 -9.05 0.82 -34.64
C ALA A 803 -7.88 1.06 -33.66
N PHE A 804 -6.64 0.95 -34.14
CA PHE A 804 -5.46 1.25 -33.34
C PHE A 804 -5.43 2.72 -32.94
N GLN A 805 -5.66 3.62 -33.90
CA GLN A 805 -5.63 5.06 -33.66
C GLN A 805 -6.73 5.48 -32.68
N ILE A 806 -7.93 4.90 -32.80
CA ILE A 806 -9.03 5.17 -31.86
C ILE A 806 -8.68 4.64 -30.46
N ASN A 807 -8.09 3.46 -30.35
CA ASN A 807 -7.69 2.92 -29.06
C ASN A 807 -6.62 3.81 -28.39
N LEU A 808 -5.65 4.29 -29.17
CA LEU A 808 -4.64 5.25 -28.73
C LEU A 808 -5.27 6.56 -28.24
N GLN A 809 -6.24 7.09 -28.99
CA GLN A 809 -6.99 8.29 -28.62
C GLN A 809 -7.77 8.12 -27.31
N LYS A 810 -8.44 6.97 -27.13
CA LYS A 810 -9.26 6.71 -25.95
C LYS A 810 -8.41 6.46 -24.71
N THR A 811 -7.34 5.69 -24.84
CA THR A 811 -6.46 5.34 -23.72
C THR A 811 -5.53 6.48 -23.31
N ALA A 812 -5.26 7.45 -24.19
CA ALA A 812 -4.58 8.71 -23.83
C ALA A 812 -5.24 9.47 -22.68
N GLN A 813 -6.55 9.28 -22.46
CA GLN A 813 -7.25 9.87 -21.31
C GLN A 813 -6.64 9.43 -19.97
N LEU A 814 -6.12 8.21 -19.87
CA LEU A 814 -5.51 7.70 -18.64
C LEU A 814 -4.25 8.51 -18.29
N ALA A 815 -3.38 8.74 -19.28
CA ALA A 815 -2.17 9.55 -19.12
C ALA A 815 -2.46 11.01 -18.71
N ILE A 816 -3.53 11.60 -19.27
CA ILE A 816 -3.94 12.96 -18.91
C ILE A 816 -4.52 13.03 -17.49
N ARG A 817 -5.22 11.99 -17.03
CA ARG A 817 -5.72 11.90 -15.64
C ARG A 817 -4.57 11.81 -14.64
N GLU A 818 -3.55 11.00 -14.93
CA GLU A 818 -2.35 10.91 -14.09
C GLU A 818 -1.65 12.26 -13.99
N ALA A 819 -1.41 12.91 -15.14
CA ALA A 819 -0.76 14.22 -15.20
C ALA A 819 -1.53 15.35 -14.51
N PHE A 820 -2.83 15.17 -14.33
CA PHE A 820 -3.66 16.10 -13.59
C PHE A 820 -3.56 15.90 -12.06
N LEU A 821 -3.38 14.65 -11.62
CA LEU A 821 -3.37 14.29 -10.21
C LEU A 821 -1.98 14.27 -9.58
N PHE A 822 -0.93 14.17 -10.40
CA PHE A 822 0.46 14.08 -9.97
C PHE A 822 1.33 15.13 -10.67
N LYS A 823 2.17 15.81 -9.89
CA LYS A 823 3.15 16.79 -10.37
C LYS A 823 4.19 16.12 -11.27
N ASN A 824 4.70 14.96 -10.88
CA ASN A 824 5.61 14.18 -11.70
C ASN A 824 4.83 13.14 -12.49
N SER A 825 4.75 13.32 -13.81
CA SER A 825 4.07 12.39 -14.71
C SER A 825 4.82 12.26 -16.02
N THR A 826 4.58 11.17 -16.75
CA THR A 826 5.18 10.96 -18.08
C THR A 826 4.78 12.07 -19.04
N TYR A 827 3.52 12.54 -18.96
CA TYR A 827 3.05 13.67 -19.76
C TYR A 827 3.80 14.97 -19.42
N ALA A 828 3.96 15.30 -18.12
CA ALA A 828 4.70 16.49 -17.72
C ALA A 828 6.17 16.43 -18.18
N ALA A 829 6.80 15.25 -18.10
CA ALA A 829 8.19 15.05 -18.53
C ALA A 829 8.38 15.16 -20.06
N LEU A 830 7.41 14.73 -20.87
CA LEU A 830 7.59 14.54 -22.33
C LEU A 830 6.75 15.47 -23.23
N SER A 831 5.82 16.25 -22.66
CA SER A 831 4.93 17.11 -23.44
C SER A 831 5.68 18.13 -24.30
N ASN A 832 6.72 18.73 -23.74
CA ASN A 832 7.51 19.80 -24.37
C ASN A 832 8.88 19.34 -24.91
N THR A 833 9.17 18.04 -24.87
CA THR A 833 10.43 17.49 -25.41
C THR A 833 10.24 17.05 -26.86
N PRO A 834 11.31 17.13 -27.68
CA PRO A 834 11.41 16.34 -28.89
C PRO A 834 11.23 14.85 -28.56
N LEU A 835 10.77 14.06 -29.53
CA LEU A 835 10.54 12.63 -29.36
C LEU A 835 11.22 11.84 -30.48
N ILE A 836 11.59 10.60 -30.18
CA ILE A 836 12.15 9.64 -31.14
C ILE A 836 11.56 8.25 -30.92
N GLU A 837 11.19 7.58 -32.00
CA GLU A 837 10.73 6.20 -31.97
C GLU A 837 11.92 5.23 -31.76
N ARG A 838 11.65 4.08 -31.14
CA ARG A 838 12.64 3.04 -30.80
C ARG A 838 13.54 2.60 -31.96
N MET A 839 13.00 2.18 -33.09
CA MET A 839 13.76 1.70 -34.25
C MET A 839 14.57 2.83 -34.89
N ASP A 840 14.01 4.05 -34.91
CA ASP A 840 14.77 5.24 -35.28
C ASP A 840 15.93 5.52 -34.33
N ALA A 841 15.74 5.35 -33.02
CA ALA A 841 16.81 5.50 -32.03
C ALA A 841 17.90 4.41 -32.22
N ILE A 842 17.50 3.17 -32.49
CA ILE A 842 18.44 2.07 -32.77
C ILE A 842 19.23 2.34 -34.05
N SER A 843 18.56 2.71 -35.14
CA SER A 843 19.20 2.95 -36.45
C SER A 843 20.15 4.14 -36.46
N LYS A 844 19.90 5.15 -35.62
CA LYS A 844 20.76 6.32 -35.43
C LYS A 844 21.90 6.10 -34.44
N ASP A 845 22.16 4.85 -34.03
CA ASP A 845 23.21 4.52 -33.07
C ASP A 845 23.08 5.34 -31.77
N TRP A 846 21.84 5.61 -31.31
CA TRP A 846 21.58 6.52 -30.17
C TRP A 846 22.39 6.16 -28.91
N PHE A 847 22.79 4.89 -28.76
CA PHE A 847 23.58 4.36 -27.67
C PHE A 847 25.10 4.40 -27.80
N LYS A 848 25.64 4.70 -28.98
CA LYS A 848 27.07 4.51 -29.27
C LYS A 848 28.00 5.34 -28.36
N ASP A 849 27.50 6.47 -27.87
CA ASP A 849 28.25 7.41 -27.04
C ASP A 849 27.97 7.27 -25.53
N LEU A 850 27.09 6.34 -25.11
CA LEU A 850 26.85 6.07 -23.68
C LEU A 850 27.90 5.09 -23.16
N ASP A 851 28.77 5.56 -22.26
CA ASP A 851 29.71 4.70 -21.55
C ASP A 851 28.94 3.61 -20.80
N THR A 852 29.38 2.36 -20.88
CA THR A 852 28.90 1.23 -20.06
C THR A 852 28.99 1.48 -18.55
N LYS A 853 29.81 2.45 -18.12
CA LYS A 853 29.89 2.94 -16.74
C LYS A 853 28.80 3.96 -16.39
N ASN A 854 28.05 4.48 -17.36
CA ASN A 854 26.93 5.37 -17.11
C ASN A 854 25.83 4.60 -16.37
N VAL A 855 25.31 5.21 -15.31
CA VAL A 855 24.29 4.62 -14.43
C VAL A 855 23.00 4.24 -15.16
N ASP A 856 22.70 4.89 -16.28
CA ASP A 856 21.48 4.67 -17.07
C ASP A 856 21.74 3.80 -18.31
N TYR A 857 22.96 3.31 -18.54
CA TYR A 857 23.27 2.45 -19.69
C TYR A 857 22.35 1.22 -19.75
N TYR A 858 22.29 0.44 -18.67
CA TYR A 858 21.48 -0.77 -18.60
C TYR A 858 19.99 -0.47 -18.53
N TYR A 859 19.61 0.65 -17.89
CA TYR A 859 18.25 1.15 -17.93
C TYR A 859 17.79 1.29 -19.38
N TRP A 860 18.49 2.12 -20.17
CA TRP A 860 18.13 2.37 -21.56
C TRP A 860 18.24 1.11 -22.42
N TYR A 861 19.32 0.33 -22.27
CA TYR A 861 19.56 -0.89 -23.03
C TYR A 861 18.38 -1.87 -22.92
N GLU A 862 17.88 -2.09 -21.71
CA GLU A 862 16.74 -2.97 -21.47
C GLU A 862 15.46 -2.45 -22.15
N ARG A 863 15.23 -1.13 -22.19
CA ARG A 863 14.01 -0.56 -22.80
C ARG A 863 14.07 -0.58 -24.32
N LEU A 864 15.26 -0.43 -24.91
CA LEU A 864 15.43 -0.33 -26.35
C LEU A 864 15.72 -1.64 -27.06
N TYR A 865 16.47 -2.56 -26.46
CA TYR A 865 16.85 -3.80 -27.14
C TYR A 865 16.02 -5.00 -26.72
N ARG A 866 15.46 -5.03 -25.50
CA ARG A 866 14.60 -6.14 -25.09
C ARG A 866 13.22 -6.03 -25.76
N GLY A 867 12.88 -7.03 -26.56
CA GLY A 867 11.63 -7.06 -27.33
C GLY A 867 10.42 -7.35 -26.45
N ASN A 868 9.40 -6.50 -26.54
CA ASN A 868 8.07 -6.72 -25.97
C ASN A 868 6.93 -6.46 -26.99
N ASN A 869 7.24 -6.42 -28.30
CA ASN A 869 6.35 -6.07 -29.42
C ASN A 869 5.61 -4.72 -29.31
N ASN A 870 5.86 -3.95 -28.25
CA ASN A 870 5.28 -2.62 -28.05
C ASN A 870 6.10 -1.57 -28.79
N PHE A 871 5.41 -0.57 -29.32
CA PHE A 871 6.03 0.66 -29.82
C PHE A 871 6.49 1.49 -28.63
N LYS A 872 7.68 2.10 -28.73
CA LYS A 872 8.23 2.94 -27.67
C LYS A 872 8.74 4.26 -28.22
N VAL A 873 8.44 5.34 -27.50
CA VAL A 873 8.79 6.70 -27.91
C VAL A 873 9.49 7.40 -26.75
N PHE A 874 10.70 7.91 -27.01
CA PHE A 874 11.64 8.42 -26.01
C PHE A 874 11.97 9.90 -26.22
N ASP A 875 12.54 10.55 -25.20
CA ASP A 875 13.24 11.82 -25.34
C ASP A 875 14.65 11.60 -25.94
N PRO A 876 14.97 12.11 -27.15
CA PRO A 876 16.24 11.88 -27.80
C PRO A 876 17.44 12.52 -27.07
N SER A 877 17.21 13.45 -26.13
CA SER A 877 18.28 14.07 -25.34
C SER A 877 18.83 13.17 -24.24
N LYS A 878 18.13 12.08 -23.90
CA LYS A 878 18.43 11.16 -22.77
C LYS A 878 18.31 11.79 -21.39
N VAL A 879 17.88 13.06 -21.29
CA VAL A 879 17.74 13.77 -20.00
C VAL A 879 16.54 13.22 -19.24
N ASN A 880 15.40 13.04 -19.92
CA ASN A 880 14.22 12.43 -19.30
C ASN A 880 14.25 10.92 -19.49
N THR A 881 14.23 10.18 -18.37
CA THR A 881 14.13 8.72 -18.38
C THR A 881 12.71 8.19 -18.57
N ALA A 882 11.71 9.07 -18.66
CA ALA A 882 10.34 8.70 -18.96
C ALA A 882 10.17 8.37 -20.45
N TYR A 883 9.22 7.51 -20.79
CA TYR A 883 8.91 7.16 -22.18
C TYR A 883 7.46 6.72 -22.36
N TRP A 884 6.95 6.80 -23.59
CA TRP A 884 5.65 6.24 -23.95
C TRP A 884 5.80 4.82 -24.45
N GLU A 885 4.93 3.93 -24.02
CA GLU A 885 4.79 2.57 -24.51
C GLU A 885 3.38 2.37 -25.07
N ILE A 886 3.28 1.87 -26.31
CA ILE A 886 2.00 1.63 -26.99
C ILE A 886 1.98 0.16 -27.42
N ASN A 887 0.98 -0.58 -26.97
CA ASN A 887 0.86 -2.00 -27.31
C ASN A 887 0.41 -2.20 -28.79
N PRO A 888 0.45 -3.44 -29.33
CA PRO A 888 0.03 -3.71 -30.71
C PRO A 888 -1.45 -3.38 -31.02
N GLN A 889 -2.29 -3.21 -29.99
CA GLN A 889 -3.69 -2.83 -30.10
C GLN A 889 -3.90 -1.31 -30.06
N GLY A 890 -2.86 -0.52 -29.76
CA GLY A 890 -2.92 0.94 -29.65
C GLY A 890 -3.14 1.46 -28.23
N GLU A 891 -3.15 0.62 -27.20
CA GLU A 891 -3.29 1.07 -25.81
C GLU A 891 -2.02 1.78 -25.33
N LEU A 892 -2.20 2.98 -24.78
CA LEU A 892 -1.12 3.85 -24.32
C LEU A 892 -0.80 3.68 -22.83
N TYR A 893 0.50 3.56 -22.54
CA TYR A 893 1.07 3.60 -21.20
C TYR A 893 2.18 4.65 -21.14
N GLY A 894 2.19 5.47 -20.09
CA GLY A 894 3.31 6.37 -19.82
C GLY A 894 4.21 5.77 -18.75
N ILE A 895 5.50 5.59 -19.00
CA ILE A 895 6.42 4.91 -18.08
C ILE A 895 7.43 5.90 -17.49
N LEU A 896 7.53 5.95 -16.16
CA LEU A 896 8.52 6.72 -15.41
C LEU A 896 9.83 5.92 -15.17
N ARG A 897 10.85 6.57 -14.61
CA ARG A 897 12.18 5.98 -14.35
C ARG A 897 12.11 4.70 -13.51
N ASP A 898 11.27 4.70 -12.49
CA ASP A 898 11.08 3.57 -11.58
C ASP A 898 10.19 2.46 -12.18
N GLY A 899 9.76 2.63 -13.44
CA GLY A 899 8.94 1.67 -14.17
C GLY A 899 7.45 1.78 -13.88
N THR A 900 7.02 2.77 -13.07
CA THR A 900 5.61 3.02 -12.81
C THR A 900 4.92 3.69 -14.01
N GLY A 901 3.66 3.34 -14.20
CA GLY A 901 2.71 3.99 -15.08
C GLY A 901 2.33 5.38 -14.57
N GLY A 902 3.11 6.40 -14.88
CA GLY A 902 2.55 7.71 -15.22
C GLY A 902 2.22 8.74 -14.13
N GLY A 903 2.42 8.50 -12.82
CA GLY A 903 2.23 9.57 -11.83
C GLY A 903 2.89 9.36 -10.47
N SER A 904 3.60 10.37 -9.96
CA SER A 904 4.10 10.43 -8.58
C SER A 904 4.10 11.84 -8.00
N ASP A 905 3.93 11.93 -6.69
CA ASP A 905 4.09 13.16 -5.92
C ASP A 905 5.03 12.90 -4.74
N GLU A 906 5.82 13.92 -4.42
CA GLU A 906 6.56 14.00 -3.16
C GLU A 906 5.93 15.13 -2.34
N GLU A 907 5.44 14.80 -1.15
CA GLU A 907 4.94 15.74 -0.16
C GLU A 907 5.96 15.83 1.00
N ILE A 908 6.29 17.05 1.41
CA ILE A 908 7.18 17.29 2.55
C ILE A 908 6.37 17.04 3.84
N LEU A 909 6.90 16.29 4.81
CA LEU A 909 6.13 15.86 6.00
C LEU A 909 5.56 17.02 6.85
N GLU A 910 5.93 18.28 6.64
CA GLU A 910 5.27 19.43 7.28
C GLU A 910 3.80 19.61 6.82
N GLU A 911 3.43 19.09 5.64
CA GLU A 911 2.05 19.07 5.12
C GLU A 911 1.20 17.92 5.71
N LEU A 912 1.78 17.04 6.55
CA LEU A 912 1.12 15.91 7.23
C LEU A 912 0.19 16.28 8.39
N ALA A 913 -0.55 17.38 8.28
CA ALA A 913 -1.61 17.71 9.24
C ALA A 913 -2.63 16.56 9.42
N GLN A 914 -2.77 15.66 8.45
CA GLN A 914 -3.67 14.50 8.47
C GLN A 914 -3.12 13.30 9.27
N ILE A 915 -1.83 12.94 9.13
CA ILE A 915 -1.20 11.90 9.98
C ILE A 915 -1.08 12.42 11.41
N MET A 916 -0.77 13.71 11.59
CA MET A 916 -0.81 14.35 12.90
C MET A 916 -2.23 14.44 13.49
N MET A 917 -3.29 14.53 12.67
CA MET A 917 -4.68 14.46 13.13
C MET A 917 -5.01 13.08 13.70
N LEU A 918 -4.54 12.01 13.07
CA LEU A 918 -4.66 10.66 13.60
C LEU A 918 -3.90 10.57 14.95
N MET A 919 -2.63 11.00 14.99
CA MET A 919 -1.87 11.05 16.24
C MET A 919 -2.53 11.91 17.33
N ARG A 920 -3.25 12.99 16.98
CA ARG A 920 -4.03 13.81 17.94
C ARG A 920 -5.18 13.01 18.58
N VAL A 921 -5.85 12.13 17.82
CA VAL A 921 -6.88 11.23 18.37
C VAL A 921 -6.22 10.21 19.31
N TYR A 922 -5.11 9.59 18.90
CA TYR A 922 -4.32 8.69 19.75
C TYR A 922 -3.92 9.35 21.08
N ILE A 923 -3.35 10.56 21.00
CA ILE A 923 -2.88 11.31 22.17
C ILE A 923 -4.05 11.73 23.06
N ALA A 924 -5.19 12.16 22.49
CA ALA A 924 -6.36 12.56 23.26
C ALA A 924 -7.04 11.38 24.01
N VAL A 925 -7.09 10.21 23.38
CA VAL A 925 -7.59 8.97 23.99
C VAL A 925 -6.72 8.56 25.18
N ILE A 926 -5.40 8.54 25.01
CA ILE A 926 -4.44 8.07 26.03
C ILE A 926 -4.32 9.04 27.21
N GLN A 927 -4.35 10.36 26.95
CA GLN A 927 -4.26 11.38 28.00
C GLN A 927 -5.46 11.36 28.97
N LYS A 928 -6.66 11.02 28.49
CA LYS A 928 -7.85 10.90 29.33
C LYS A 928 -7.89 9.59 30.15
N MET A 929 -7.10 8.58 29.77
CA MET A 929 -7.02 7.28 30.46
C MET A 929 -6.06 7.26 31.65
N GLY A 930 -5.34 8.34 31.95
CA GLY A 930 -4.45 8.41 33.12
C GLY A 930 -3.21 7.51 33.07
N GLY A 931 -2.84 7.00 31.89
CA GLY A 931 -1.74 6.04 31.68
C GLY A 931 -0.31 6.60 31.87
N VAL A 932 -0.13 7.80 32.40
CA VAL A 932 1.20 8.41 32.61
C VAL A 932 1.33 8.91 34.05
N ASN A 933 2.27 8.33 34.79
CA ASN A 933 2.60 8.77 36.15
C ASN A 933 3.07 10.25 36.19
N SER A 934 2.16 11.08 36.69
CA SER A 934 2.25 12.30 37.53
C SER A 934 3.28 13.42 37.37
N ILE A 935 4.30 13.41 36.49
CA ILE A 935 5.21 14.59 36.36
C ILE A 935 5.48 15.06 34.91
N GLY A 936 5.22 14.22 33.89
CA GLY A 936 5.41 14.59 32.46
C GLY A 936 4.13 14.99 31.69
N GLY A 937 2.94 14.79 32.27
CA GLY A 937 1.66 15.00 31.55
C GLY A 937 1.33 16.45 31.22
N THR A 938 1.78 17.40 32.05
CA THR A 938 1.44 18.82 31.92
C THR A 938 2.26 19.53 30.85
N SER A 939 3.54 19.20 30.72
CA SER A 939 4.43 19.77 29.69
C SER A 939 4.08 19.24 28.29
N LEU A 940 3.74 17.95 28.16
CA LEU A 940 3.30 17.37 26.88
C LEU A 940 1.90 17.84 26.44
N ALA A 941 0.97 18.10 27.38
CA ALA A 941 -0.32 18.72 27.07
C ALA A 941 -0.17 20.17 26.57
N ILE A 942 0.78 20.93 27.14
CA ILE A 942 1.11 22.28 26.67
C ILE A 942 1.78 22.24 25.30
N VAL A 943 2.67 21.28 25.03
CA VAL A 943 3.30 21.07 23.71
C VAL A 943 2.28 20.67 22.63
N ALA A 944 1.29 19.84 22.96
CA ALA A 944 0.20 19.49 22.05
C ALA A 944 -0.71 20.69 21.72
N VAL A 945 -1.03 21.53 22.72
CA VAL A 945 -1.76 22.79 22.51
C VAL A 945 -0.92 23.80 21.71
N TYR A 946 0.40 23.81 21.90
CA TYR A 946 1.34 24.55 21.03
C TYR A 946 1.25 24.07 19.58
N GLY A 947 1.28 22.76 19.33
CA GLY A 947 1.17 22.18 17.99
C GLY A 947 -0.20 22.45 17.32
N VAL A 948 -1.28 22.48 18.08
CA VAL A 948 -2.63 22.86 17.59
C VAL A 948 -2.66 24.34 17.19
N THR A 949 -2.09 25.21 18.00
CA THR A 949 -2.01 26.65 17.70
C THR A 949 -1.07 26.93 16.53
N LEU A 950 0.06 26.23 16.45
CA LEU A 950 0.97 26.34 15.31
C LEU A 950 0.28 25.98 14.00
N VAL A 951 -0.47 24.87 13.97
CA VAL A 951 -1.27 24.46 12.80
C VAL A 951 -2.40 25.44 12.49
N ARG A 952 -3.05 26.04 13.51
CA ARG A 952 -4.04 27.11 13.26
C ARG A 952 -3.40 28.36 12.67
N LEU A 953 -2.22 28.74 13.17
CA LEU A 953 -1.45 29.87 12.63
C LEU A 953 -0.99 29.58 11.20
N TYR A 954 -0.50 28.36 10.92
CA TYR A 954 -0.18 27.92 9.56
C TYR A 954 -1.41 27.87 8.66
N ALA A 955 -2.57 27.43 9.16
CA ALA A 955 -3.82 27.44 8.39
C ALA A 955 -4.28 28.87 8.09
N ILE A 956 -4.14 29.81 9.03
CA ILE A 956 -4.45 31.24 8.82
C ILE A 956 -3.48 31.86 7.80
N VAL A 957 -2.19 31.48 7.86
CA VAL A 957 -1.16 31.93 6.91
C VAL A 957 -1.38 31.29 5.53
N CYS A 958 -1.72 30.01 5.45
CA CYS A 958 -2.05 29.31 4.20
C CYS A 958 -3.34 29.86 3.58
N GLU A 959 -4.38 30.14 4.38
CA GLU A 959 -5.59 30.83 3.93
C GLU A 959 -5.22 32.19 3.34
N THR A 960 -4.34 32.94 4.00
CA THR A 960 -3.85 34.24 3.51
C THR A 960 -3.04 34.14 2.22
N ILE A 961 -2.21 33.11 2.07
CA ILE A 961 -1.38 32.84 0.88
C ILE A 961 -2.24 32.36 -0.28
N VAL A 962 -3.22 31.49 -0.01
CA VAL A 962 -4.14 30.90 -1.00
C VAL A 962 -5.16 31.94 -1.49
N LEU A 963 -5.66 32.79 -0.61
CA LEU A 963 -6.60 33.86 -0.94
C LEU A 963 -5.91 35.16 -1.37
N MET A 964 -4.59 35.25 -1.20
CA MET A 964 -3.77 36.46 -1.40
C MET A 964 -4.34 37.71 -0.71
N ASP A 965 -5.00 37.54 0.45
CA ASP A 965 -5.61 38.64 1.22
C ASP A 965 -5.29 38.48 2.71
N ALA A 966 -4.49 39.41 3.24
CA ALA A 966 -4.06 39.41 4.64
C ALA A 966 -5.01 40.19 5.58
N ARG A 967 -6.13 40.74 5.08
CA ARG A 967 -7.06 41.52 5.90
C ARG A 967 -7.75 40.60 6.91
N GLY A 968 -7.68 40.98 8.20
CA GLY A 968 -8.22 40.18 9.30
C GLY A 968 -7.29 39.07 9.81
N MET A 969 -6.15 38.84 9.16
CA MET A 969 -5.14 37.85 9.58
C MET A 969 -4.68 38.11 11.01
N ASN A 970 -4.36 39.36 11.35
CA ASN A 970 -3.92 39.73 12.70
C ASN A 970 -4.99 39.47 13.77
N ALA A 971 -6.28 39.64 13.43
CA ALA A 971 -7.39 39.34 14.35
C ALA A 971 -7.55 37.82 14.55
N LYS A 972 -7.47 37.04 13.47
CA LYS A 972 -7.49 35.57 13.51
C LYS A 972 -6.29 34.98 14.25
N ILE A 973 -5.10 35.54 14.05
CA ILE A 973 -3.88 35.18 14.78
C ILE A 973 -4.05 35.51 16.27
N ALA A 974 -4.54 36.72 16.59
CA ALA A 974 -4.78 37.12 17.98
C ALA A 974 -5.82 36.22 18.67
N GLU A 975 -6.88 35.82 17.97
CA GLU A 975 -7.91 34.92 18.49
C GLU A 975 -7.38 33.50 18.70
N ALA A 976 -6.59 32.97 17.75
CA ALA A 976 -5.91 31.69 17.90
C ALA A 976 -4.90 31.69 19.08
N LEU A 977 -4.21 32.81 19.32
CA LEU A 977 -3.32 32.99 20.46
C LEU A 977 -4.09 33.20 21.78
N LYS A 978 -5.27 33.84 21.77
CA LYS A 978 -6.17 33.95 22.94
C LYS A 978 -6.74 32.59 23.34
N ASP A 979 -7.13 31.78 22.37
CA ASP A 979 -7.57 30.39 22.59
C ASP A 979 -6.44 29.52 23.13
N PHE A 980 -5.24 29.64 22.57
CA PHE A 980 -4.03 29.03 23.10
C PHE A 980 -3.81 29.37 24.57
N ALA A 981 -3.84 30.66 24.91
CA ALA A 981 -3.66 31.13 26.28
C ALA A 981 -4.73 30.59 27.24
N ARG A 982 -6.01 30.54 26.82
CA ARG A 982 -7.11 29.94 27.62
C ARG A 982 -6.95 28.43 27.80
N SER A 983 -6.58 27.70 26.76
CA SER A 983 -6.38 26.26 26.81
C SER A 983 -5.19 25.88 27.68
N VAL A 984 -4.08 26.61 27.56
CA VAL A 984 -2.92 26.45 28.45
C VAL A 984 -3.28 26.78 29.91
N ALA A 985 -4.02 27.88 30.14
CA ALA A 985 -4.48 28.25 31.48
C ALA A 985 -5.41 27.19 32.10
N ASN A 986 -6.35 26.64 31.33
CA ASN A 986 -7.22 25.56 31.79
C ASN A 986 -6.45 24.28 32.10
N ILE A 987 -5.49 23.90 31.26
CA ILE A 987 -4.63 22.73 31.49
C ILE A 987 -3.82 22.90 32.77
N ILE A 988 -3.24 24.08 32.99
CA ILE A 988 -2.50 24.39 34.23
C ILE A 988 -3.45 24.37 35.45
N PHE A 989 -4.67 24.91 35.32
CA PHE A 989 -5.67 24.97 36.39
C PHE A 989 -6.16 23.59 36.84
N TYR A 990 -6.45 22.69 35.90
CA TYR A 990 -6.90 21.33 36.21
C TYR A 990 -5.76 20.39 36.68
N SER A 991 -4.51 20.71 36.35
CA SER A 991 -3.34 19.90 36.75
C SER A 991 -2.91 20.10 38.21
N PHE A 992 -3.28 21.21 38.86
CA PHE A 992 -2.86 21.55 40.22
C PHE A 992 -3.96 21.44 41.30
N GLY A 993 -5.08 20.78 41.00
CA GLY A 993 -6.06 20.38 42.03
C GLY A 993 -6.67 21.56 42.79
N GLY A 994 -7.40 22.44 42.10
CA GLY A 994 -8.56 23.19 42.62
C GLY A 994 -8.42 24.13 43.83
N SER A 995 -7.28 24.24 44.53
CA SER A 995 -7.17 25.12 45.69
C SER A 995 -5.73 25.48 46.07
N ALA A 996 -5.03 26.25 45.23
CA ALA A 996 -3.97 27.15 45.68
C ALA A 996 -3.68 28.20 44.61
N PHE A 997 -3.55 29.45 45.06
CA PHE A 997 -3.24 30.69 44.32
C PHE A 997 -4.43 31.46 43.74
N GLY A 998 -4.83 32.49 44.48
CA GLY A 998 -5.70 33.56 44.00
C GLY A 998 -5.03 34.38 42.89
N GLU A 999 -5.89 35.01 42.09
CA GLU A 999 -5.66 36.04 41.07
C GLU A 999 -4.18 36.24 40.68
N MET A 1000 -3.79 35.74 39.51
CA MET A 1000 -2.51 36.10 38.86
C MET A 1000 -2.71 37.36 38.01
N PRO A 1001 -2.38 38.57 38.52
CA PRO A 1001 -2.55 39.83 37.78
C PRO A 1001 -1.73 39.90 36.48
N GLY A 1002 -0.66 39.11 36.35
CA GLY A 1002 0.16 39.06 35.13
C GLY A 1002 -0.53 38.44 33.91
N LEU A 1003 -1.45 37.48 34.11
CA LEU A 1003 -2.18 36.84 33.00
C LEU A 1003 -3.34 37.72 32.52
N ASN A 1004 -4.03 38.40 33.44
CA ASN A 1004 -5.01 39.43 33.09
C ASN A 1004 -4.33 40.62 32.39
N GLN A 1005 -3.13 41.04 32.82
CA GLN A 1005 -2.33 42.03 32.10
C GLN A 1005 -1.92 41.57 30.70
N LEU A 1006 -1.60 40.28 30.49
CA LEU A 1006 -1.28 39.77 29.15
C LEU A 1006 -2.52 39.81 28.23
N ILE A 1007 -3.68 39.40 28.74
CA ILE A 1007 -4.96 39.41 28.02
C ILE A 1007 -5.41 40.85 27.71
N GLU A 1008 -5.22 41.79 28.64
CA GLU A 1008 -5.51 43.23 28.45
C GLU A 1008 -4.47 43.91 27.53
N SER A 1009 -3.19 43.49 27.56
CA SER A 1009 -2.15 44.04 26.66
C SER A 1009 -2.33 43.66 25.19
N ILE A 1010 -3.05 42.55 24.91
CA ILE A 1010 -3.45 42.17 23.55
C ILE A 1010 -4.60 43.07 23.04
N GLU A 1011 -5.32 43.77 23.92
CA GLU A 1011 -6.40 44.71 23.57
C GLU A 1011 -5.94 46.17 23.48
N ALA A 1012 -4.79 46.51 24.05
CA ALA A 1012 -4.23 47.85 24.06
C ALA A 1012 -2.82 47.88 23.46
N THR A 1013 -2.71 48.07 22.14
CA THR A 1013 -1.94 49.20 21.58
C THR A 1013 -2.09 49.30 20.07
N SER A 1014 -2.58 50.48 19.71
CA SER A 1014 -2.50 51.20 18.45
C SER A 1014 -1.26 50.92 17.59
N ASN A 1015 -1.52 50.86 16.29
CA ASN A 1015 -0.59 51.06 15.18
C ASN A 1015 0.65 51.93 15.54
N PRO A 1016 1.88 51.38 15.54
CA PRO A 1016 3.07 52.19 15.75
C PRO A 1016 3.71 52.74 14.46
N TYR A 1017 3.23 52.41 13.26
CA TYR A 1017 3.81 52.93 12.00
C TYR A 1017 2.74 52.99 10.88
N ASN A 1018 2.41 54.14 10.31
CA ASN A 1018 3.08 54.61 9.08
C ASN A 1018 3.64 53.50 8.19
#